data_AF-A0A511KEA7-F1
#
_entry.id   AF-A0A511KEA7-F1
#
_cell.length_a   1.000
_cell.length_b   1.000
_cell.length_c   1.000
_cell.angle_alpha   90.00
_cell.angle_beta   90.00
_cell.angle_gamma   90.00
#
_symmetry.space_group_name_H-M   'P 1'
#
loop_
_entity.id
_entity.type
_entity.pdbx_description
1 polymer ?
#
loop_
_entity_poly.entity_id
_entity_poly.type
_entity_poly.pdbx_seq_one_letter_code
_entity_poly.pdbx_strand_id
1 'polypeptide(L)'
;MSAFAVHLDRLLVQLGDLPSSSPPHLTHLTIRLERAYTDLRAVGTPAPAELFIRIRGRLQELGEGLKEAQSTGGEVGEAVSWGQLEADARQVELEVAALLEDSARTTATADGHSRTLSADLPRRLPSPYKPSHQAPAHPATSAADLSGVADATNSRSPISSPPPMQSLTPSNLMSAFYRYHICTEGSSLLPEQTSMVSLSRELLASRSYAAEPLDPIRDGIAEQLKRAYFEPFEASLSSTTSTVAEKAEAWDALWQDVRDAVLPLANMYISLELGEESAKRFEAEADAPLNVINQDDFDASAALARLEMIVRVLEQCSGPLRSETVWGYLDDIVFAKNSSEPSRSLVGLMRRLLDFVDMVKDDLRADRKQMMQAVSDATLERMVLETMREAGYTEERGVVWSRFGGPAGIGSKTRVWLSQEMGSEIPTGQSSVLSKDWVAKALVKMLFKNEAVDFSNKQNRPPPIFFIPSFALVYLQNQFQALVVVACLATLVGTAPPPSRTTSAPPADLTAFVERVWTILQAEIGPTALPVAPMAGGSDGPTRPVSGGAHPSATRIANLADEVHRALATSGAALSGEEETRLRASVKRILRYEDPVYKLLKSRLESSVEAALVDFVTQVRATLLEGFAPSPPPRTLHLHPAKGFERPAFLRNKVEEVVQTRLIANVWEWMEKSWSDVMGWTT
;
A
#
# COMPACT_ATOMS: atom_id res chain seq x y z
N MET A 1 -4.21 10.95 44.20
CA MET A 1 -4.77 11.32 42.88
C MET A 1 -4.48 12.80 42.67
N SER A 2 -4.05 13.21 41.48
CA SER A 2 -3.77 14.63 41.21
C SER A 2 -5.04 15.47 41.37
N ALA A 3 -4.91 16.75 41.76
CA ALA A 3 -6.05 17.68 41.89
C ALA A 3 -6.91 17.71 40.61
N PHE A 4 -6.24 17.66 39.45
CA PHE A 4 -6.84 17.48 38.13
C PHE A 4 -7.86 16.34 38.04
N ALA A 5 -7.49 15.13 38.49
CA ALA A 5 -8.39 13.97 38.40
C ALA A 5 -9.68 14.20 39.21
N VAL A 6 -9.55 14.79 40.40
CA VAL A 6 -10.68 15.09 41.29
C VAL A 6 -11.61 16.14 40.68
N HIS A 7 -11.06 17.20 40.09
CA HIS A 7 -11.87 18.24 39.45
C HIS A 7 -12.55 17.74 38.18
N LEU A 8 -11.87 16.93 37.36
CA LEU A 8 -12.46 16.33 36.16
C LEU A 8 -13.55 15.31 36.50
N ASP A 9 -13.37 14.49 37.55
CA ASP A 9 -14.42 13.60 38.05
C ASP A 9 -15.66 14.36 38.51
N ARG A 10 -15.46 15.45 39.27
CA ARG A 10 -16.56 16.31 39.72
C ARG A 10 -17.31 16.91 38.54
N LEU A 11 -16.58 17.43 37.55
CA LEU A 11 -17.17 17.99 36.34
C LEU A 11 -17.99 16.94 35.58
N LEU A 12 -17.47 15.73 35.39
CA LEU A 12 -18.18 14.64 34.70
C LEU A 12 -19.46 14.22 35.44
N VAL A 13 -19.46 14.21 36.77
CA VAL A 13 -20.68 13.94 37.56
C VAL A 13 -21.72 15.04 37.33
N GLN A 14 -21.33 16.32 37.43
CA GLN A 14 -22.26 17.43 37.20
C GLN A 14 -22.82 17.45 35.77
N LEU A 15 -22.03 17.04 34.78
CA LEU A 15 -22.47 16.89 33.39
C LEU A 15 -23.40 15.69 33.17
N GLY A 16 -23.23 14.62 33.95
CA GLY A 16 -24.12 13.45 33.92
C GLY A 16 -25.51 13.73 34.51
N ASP A 17 -25.59 14.67 35.45
CA ASP A 17 -26.83 15.09 36.11
C ASP A 17 -27.63 16.14 35.33
N LEU A 18 -27.17 16.51 34.13
CA LEU A 18 -27.88 17.46 33.27
C LEU A 18 -29.29 16.95 32.91
N PRO A 19 -30.32 17.81 32.93
CA PRO A 19 -31.67 17.40 32.59
C PRO A 19 -31.75 16.91 31.15
N SER A 20 -32.67 15.99 30.85
CA SER A 20 -32.86 15.45 29.49
C SER A 20 -33.28 16.50 28.45
N SER A 21 -33.70 17.69 28.90
CA SER A 21 -33.95 18.88 28.08
C SER A 21 -32.69 19.62 27.65
N SER A 22 -31.51 19.22 28.13
CA SER A 22 -30.24 19.83 27.71
C SER A 22 -29.99 19.64 26.23
N PRO A 23 -29.30 20.58 25.57
CA PRO A 23 -28.95 20.45 24.16
C PRO A 23 -28.25 19.10 23.88
N PRO A 24 -28.67 18.34 22.84
CA PRO A 24 -28.14 17.01 22.56
C PRO A 24 -26.64 17.01 22.24
N HIS A 25 -26.09 18.16 21.80
CA HIS A 25 -24.66 18.31 21.57
C HIS A 25 -23.85 18.25 22.88
N LEU A 26 -24.38 18.73 24.01
CA LEU A 26 -23.68 18.66 25.30
C LEU A 26 -23.49 17.22 25.76
N THR A 27 -24.52 16.37 25.63
CA THR A 27 -24.40 14.94 25.93
C THR A 27 -23.29 14.29 25.10
N HIS A 28 -23.18 14.65 23.82
CA HIS A 28 -22.12 14.14 22.96
C HIS A 28 -20.73 14.63 23.41
N LEU A 29 -20.59 15.89 23.81
CA LEU A 29 -19.33 16.45 24.33
C LEU A 29 -18.92 15.79 25.64
N THR A 30 -19.85 15.57 26.56
CA THR A 30 -19.62 14.84 27.82
C THR A 30 -19.10 13.43 27.56
N ILE A 31 -19.73 12.67 26.65
CA ILE A 31 -19.28 11.31 26.29
C ILE A 31 -17.86 11.32 25.71
N ARG A 32 -17.52 12.33 24.89
CA ARG A 32 -16.16 12.45 24.31
C ARG A 32 -15.12 12.77 25.39
N LEU A 33 -15.44 13.64 26.34
CA LEU A 33 -14.58 13.97 27.48
C LEU A 33 -14.37 12.75 28.40
N GLU A 34 -15.44 12.02 28.72
CA GLU A 34 -15.41 10.81 29.54
C GLU A 34 -14.54 9.72 28.89
N ARG A 35 -14.65 9.51 27.57
CA ARG A 35 -13.78 8.58 26.83
C ARG A 35 -12.32 9.00 26.89
N ALA A 36 -12.02 10.27 26.62
CA ALA A 36 -10.64 10.77 26.69
C ALA A 36 -10.04 10.61 28.10
N TYR A 37 -10.84 10.82 29.14
CA TYR A 37 -10.43 10.61 30.53
C TYR A 37 -10.26 9.13 30.88
N THR A 38 -11.10 8.25 30.35
CA THR A 38 -10.97 6.80 30.52
C THR A 38 -9.69 6.29 29.86
N ASP A 39 -9.35 6.78 28.66
CA ASP A 39 -8.08 6.47 27.99
C ASP A 39 -6.87 6.89 28.86
N LEU A 40 -6.91 8.09 29.43
CA LEU A 40 -5.86 8.58 30.34
C LEU A 40 -5.73 7.70 31.59
N ARG A 41 -6.85 7.31 32.21
CA ARG A 41 -6.85 6.43 33.38
C ARG A 41 -6.29 5.03 33.07
N ALA A 42 -6.60 4.50 31.89
CA ALA A 42 -6.16 3.16 31.49
C ALA A 42 -4.63 3.07 31.33
N VAL A 43 -3.99 4.16 30.90
CA VAL A 43 -2.52 4.21 30.74
C VAL A 43 -1.80 4.36 32.09
N GLY A 44 -2.41 5.07 33.05
CA GLY A 44 -1.79 5.36 34.35
C GLY A 44 -0.64 6.36 34.26
N THR A 45 0.08 6.58 35.36
CA THR A 45 1.23 7.50 35.41
C THR A 45 2.54 6.72 35.19
N PRO A 46 3.42 7.14 34.26
CA PRO A 46 3.35 8.33 33.42
C PRO A 46 2.47 8.15 32.16
N ALA A 47 1.56 9.09 31.92
CA ALA A 47 0.72 9.10 30.71
C ALA A 47 1.38 9.95 29.60
N PRO A 48 1.26 9.56 28.32
CA PRO A 48 1.75 10.35 27.18
C PRO A 48 1.11 11.74 27.10
N ALA A 49 1.87 12.75 26.68
CA ALA A 49 1.44 14.14 26.55
C ALA A 49 0.22 14.29 25.60
N GLU A 50 0.12 13.42 24.60
CA GLU A 50 -0.96 13.41 23.61
C GLU A 50 -2.33 13.20 24.25
N LEU A 51 -2.42 12.44 25.35
CA LEU A 51 -3.68 12.21 26.05
C LEU A 51 -4.12 13.45 26.83
N PHE A 52 -3.17 14.18 27.43
CA PHE A 52 -3.45 15.46 28.07
C PHE A 52 -3.86 16.52 27.04
N ILE A 53 -3.19 16.60 25.89
CA ILE A 53 -3.58 17.49 24.78
C ILE A 53 -5.01 17.17 24.31
N ARG A 54 -5.35 15.88 24.18
CA ARG A 54 -6.69 15.44 23.80
C ARG A 54 -7.74 15.88 24.83
N ILE A 55 -7.49 15.67 26.12
CA ILE A 55 -8.43 16.09 27.18
C ILE A 55 -8.63 17.61 27.17
N ARG A 56 -7.55 18.38 27.01
CA ARG A 56 -7.62 19.84 26.90
C ARG A 56 -8.53 20.26 25.73
N GLY A 57 -8.35 19.67 24.56
CA GLY A 57 -9.20 19.94 23.40
C GLY A 57 -10.68 19.62 23.66
N ARG A 58 -10.98 18.55 24.40
CA ARG A 58 -12.38 18.20 24.79
C ARG A 58 -12.97 19.18 25.80
N LEU A 59 -12.18 19.70 26.74
CA LEU A 59 -12.62 20.71 27.69
C LEU A 59 -12.94 22.05 27.01
N GLN A 60 -12.18 22.42 25.97
CA GLN A 60 -12.43 23.61 25.16
C GLN A 60 -13.75 23.48 24.38
N GLU A 61 -13.94 22.37 23.66
CA GLU A 61 -15.20 22.09 22.95
C GLU A 61 -16.40 22.10 23.92
N LEU A 62 -16.25 21.51 25.11
CA LEU A 62 -17.28 21.54 26.16
C LEU A 62 -17.57 22.97 26.63
N GLY A 63 -16.53 23.78 26.86
CA GLY A 63 -16.70 25.18 27.27
C GLY A 63 -17.45 26.02 26.22
N GLU A 64 -17.23 25.78 24.93
CA GLU A 64 -18.00 26.41 23.85
C GLU A 64 -19.47 25.97 23.84
N GLY A 65 -19.72 24.66 23.97
CA GLY A 65 -21.08 24.13 24.06
C GLY A 65 -21.86 24.66 25.26
N LEU A 66 -21.19 24.82 26.42
CA LEU A 66 -21.81 25.38 27.63
C LEU A 66 -22.18 26.86 27.45
N LYS A 67 -21.36 27.65 26.76
CA LYS A 67 -21.70 29.03 26.39
C LYS A 67 -22.88 29.10 25.43
N GLU A 68 -22.92 28.22 24.42
CA GLU A 68 -24.04 28.14 23.48
C GLU A 68 -25.34 27.79 24.22
N ALA A 69 -25.29 26.80 25.11
CA ALA A 69 -26.43 26.42 25.95
C ALA A 69 -26.88 27.57 26.86
N GLN A 70 -25.96 28.34 27.44
CA GLN A 70 -26.26 29.54 28.22
C GLN A 70 -26.94 30.63 27.38
N SER A 71 -26.53 30.80 26.12
CA SER A 71 -27.11 31.80 25.22
C SER A 71 -28.47 31.42 24.65
N THR A 72 -28.76 30.12 24.53
CA THR A 72 -29.98 29.57 23.93
C THR A 72 -31.06 29.25 24.96
N GLY A 73 -30.67 28.93 26.19
CA GLY A 73 -31.60 28.64 27.28
C GLY A 73 -31.92 29.87 28.12
N GLY A 74 -33.11 30.45 27.96
CA GLY A 74 -33.65 31.40 28.93
C GLY A 74 -33.97 30.68 30.24
N GLU A 75 -33.18 30.90 31.29
CA GLU A 75 -33.33 30.44 32.69
C GLU A 75 -34.38 29.33 32.91
N VAL A 76 -34.17 28.15 32.32
CA VAL A 76 -35.08 27.01 32.49
C VAL A 76 -34.73 26.31 33.80
N GLY A 77 -35.25 26.84 34.91
CA GLY A 77 -35.24 26.23 36.23
C GLY A 77 -33.91 26.34 36.99
N GLU A 78 -33.99 26.73 38.27
CA GLU A 78 -32.89 27.03 39.21
C GLU A 78 -31.86 25.90 39.45
N ALA A 79 -31.95 24.76 38.77
CA ALA A 79 -31.19 23.55 39.13
C ALA A 79 -29.76 23.51 38.57
N VAL A 80 -29.46 24.17 37.43
CA VAL A 80 -28.15 24.04 36.77
C VAL A 80 -27.59 25.42 36.42
N SER A 81 -26.52 25.82 37.10
CA SER A 81 -25.77 27.03 36.76
C SER A 81 -24.79 26.73 35.62
N TRP A 82 -25.18 27.05 34.38
CA TRP A 82 -24.31 26.92 33.20
C TRP A 82 -22.97 27.64 33.36
N GLY A 83 -22.98 28.81 34.00
CA GLY A 83 -21.76 29.58 34.29
C GLY A 83 -20.81 28.86 35.26
N GLN A 84 -21.34 28.08 36.21
CA GLN A 84 -20.51 27.28 37.11
C GLN A 84 -19.85 26.12 36.36
N LEU A 85 -20.60 25.42 35.49
CA LEU A 85 -20.05 24.33 34.67
C LEU A 85 -18.95 24.83 33.73
N GLU A 86 -19.13 26.01 33.14
CA GLU A 86 -18.11 26.64 32.29
C GLU A 86 -16.84 26.98 33.10
N ALA A 87 -17.01 27.54 34.29
CA ALA A 87 -15.90 27.86 35.19
C ALA A 87 -15.14 26.59 35.63
N ASP A 88 -15.87 25.53 35.98
CA ASP A 88 -15.31 24.24 36.36
C ASP A 88 -14.54 23.61 35.18
N ALA A 89 -15.08 23.66 33.95
CA ALA A 89 -14.40 23.19 32.74
C ALA A 89 -13.10 23.96 32.46
N ARG A 90 -13.10 25.29 32.60
CA ARG A 90 -11.89 26.12 32.46
C ARG A 90 -10.84 25.82 33.51
N GLN A 91 -11.26 25.58 34.75
CA GLN A 91 -10.33 25.25 35.83
C GLN A 91 -9.58 23.94 35.52
N VAL A 92 -10.29 22.91 35.06
CA VAL A 92 -9.67 21.65 34.65
C VAL A 92 -8.74 21.86 33.45
N GLU A 93 -9.12 22.72 32.49
CA GLU A 93 -8.27 23.04 31.33
C GLU A 93 -6.92 23.65 31.74
N LEU A 94 -6.94 24.60 32.68
CA LEU A 94 -5.72 25.23 33.21
C LEU A 94 -4.81 24.22 33.92
N GLU A 95 -5.40 23.27 34.65
CA GLU A 95 -4.64 22.21 35.32
C GLU A 95 -3.99 21.25 34.32
N VAL A 96 -4.67 20.92 33.22
CA VAL A 96 -4.08 20.12 32.13
C VAL A 96 -2.93 20.87 31.46
N ALA A 97 -3.07 22.17 31.25
CA ALA A 97 -2.01 23.00 30.68
C ALA A 97 -0.76 23.03 31.58
N ALA A 98 -0.95 23.18 32.91
CA ALA A 98 0.16 23.12 33.87
C ALA A 98 0.88 21.76 33.85
N LEU A 99 0.15 20.65 33.77
CA LEU A 99 0.73 19.30 33.67
C LEU A 99 1.55 19.12 32.38
N LEU A 100 1.09 19.67 31.27
CA LEU A 100 1.82 19.64 29.99
C LEU A 100 3.12 20.47 30.06
N GLU A 101 3.08 21.63 30.69
CA GLU A 101 4.28 22.45 30.90
C GLU A 101 5.31 21.75 31.81
N ASP A 102 4.87 21.14 32.90
CA ASP A 102 5.74 20.38 33.79
C ASP A 102 6.35 19.16 33.09
N SER A 103 5.57 18.47 32.25
CA SER A 103 6.08 17.39 31.40
C SER A 103 7.14 17.88 30.41
N ALA A 104 6.93 19.06 29.80
CA ALA A 104 7.91 19.63 28.88
C ALA A 104 9.21 20.06 29.59
N ARG A 105 9.11 20.62 30.80
CA ARG A 105 10.28 21.01 31.61
C ARG A 105 11.09 19.80 32.09
N THR A 106 10.42 18.72 32.48
CA THR A 106 11.09 17.47 32.89
C THR A 106 11.82 16.82 31.71
N THR A 107 11.27 16.87 30.50
CA THR A 107 11.99 16.40 29.30
C THR A 107 13.18 17.29 28.93
N ALA A 108 13.07 18.62 29.08
CA ALA A 108 14.15 19.55 28.72
C ALA A 108 15.36 19.50 29.67
N THR A 109 15.16 19.06 30.92
CA THR A 109 16.23 18.96 31.94
C THR A 109 16.94 17.60 31.95
N ALA A 110 16.38 16.59 31.28
CA ALA A 110 16.97 15.25 31.20
C ALA A 110 18.09 15.12 30.14
N ASP A 111 18.25 16.10 29.24
CA ASP A 111 19.24 16.04 28.14
C ASP A 111 20.64 16.55 28.52
N GLY A 112 20.85 16.94 29.77
CA GLY A 112 22.16 17.34 30.26
C GLY A 112 22.57 16.48 31.45
N HIS A 113 23.26 15.36 31.19
CA HIS A 113 24.34 14.74 31.99
C HIS A 113 24.42 13.22 31.71
N SER A 114 24.85 12.86 30.49
CA SER A 114 25.39 11.52 30.24
C SER A 114 26.83 11.48 30.78
N ARG A 115 26.98 11.18 32.08
CA ARG A 115 28.26 10.78 32.68
C ARG A 115 28.18 9.31 33.06
N THR A 116 28.99 8.52 32.37
CA THR A 116 29.32 7.13 32.66
C THR A 116 29.81 6.96 34.11
N LEU A 117 29.24 6.01 34.85
CA LEU A 117 29.86 5.44 36.03
C LEU A 117 29.75 3.91 35.98
N SER A 118 30.89 3.29 35.67
CA SER A 118 31.20 1.91 36.03
C SER A 118 31.71 1.85 37.47
N ALA A 119 31.48 0.68 38.08
CA ALA A 119 32.20 0.02 39.18
C ALA A 119 31.58 0.07 40.60
N ASP A 120 31.33 -1.17 41.06
CA ASP A 120 31.64 -1.77 42.37
C ASP A 120 30.58 -2.04 43.47
N LEU A 121 30.26 -3.36 43.55
CA LEU A 121 30.19 -4.26 44.74
C LEU A 121 28.93 -4.23 45.66
N PRO A 122 28.64 -5.28 46.50
CA PRO A 122 29.12 -6.69 46.55
C PRO A 122 28.05 -7.81 46.88
N ARG A 123 28.47 -9.07 46.66
CA ARG A 123 28.29 -10.33 47.47
C ARG A 123 26.92 -10.81 48.05
N ARG A 124 26.60 -12.06 47.65
CA ARG A 124 26.23 -13.29 48.43
C ARG A 124 24.78 -13.60 48.89
N LEU A 125 24.21 -14.65 48.23
CA LEU A 125 23.56 -15.90 48.73
C LEU A 125 22.19 -15.86 49.47
N PRO A 126 21.42 -16.98 49.56
CA PRO A 126 21.28 -18.16 48.69
C PRO A 126 19.80 -18.56 48.38
N SER A 127 19.58 -19.41 47.37
CA SER A 127 18.34 -20.18 47.16
C SER A 127 18.59 -21.67 47.48
N PRO A 128 17.65 -22.40 48.10
CA PRO A 128 17.92 -23.74 48.59
C PRO A 128 17.79 -24.85 47.52
N TYR A 129 18.76 -25.75 47.60
CA TYR A 129 18.81 -27.16 47.18
C TYR A 129 17.44 -27.89 47.26
N LYS A 130 17.05 -28.82 46.36
CA LYS A 130 17.46 -30.26 46.27
C LYS A 130 16.42 -31.03 45.38
N PRO A 131 16.58 -32.30 44.92
CA PRO A 131 17.67 -33.00 44.24
C PRO A 131 17.29 -33.69 42.89
N SER A 132 18.36 -34.12 42.23
CA SER A 132 18.61 -35.11 41.16
C SER A 132 17.69 -36.34 40.96
N HIS A 133 17.56 -36.76 39.69
CA HIS A 133 17.61 -38.17 39.29
C HIS A 133 18.49 -38.41 38.05
N GLN A 134 19.33 -39.43 38.23
CA GLN A 134 20.32 -40.16 37.43
C GLN A 134 20.30 -40.18 35.88
N ALA A 135 21.54 -40.23 35.36
CA ALA A 135 21.96 -40.66 34.03
C ALA A 135 21.78 -42.18 33.79
N PRO A 136 22.05 -42.67 32.54
CA PRO A 136 23.32 -43.38 32.37
C PRO A 136 24.06 -43.15 31.02
N ALA A 137 25.39 -42.99 31.17
CA ALA A 137 26.52 -43.60 30.44
C ALA A 137 26.58 -43.76 28.90
N HIS A 138 27.55 -43.03 28.30
CA HIS A 138 28.68 -43.44 27.42
C HIS A 138 28.44 -44.23 26.09
N PRO A 139 29.39 -44.23 25.10
CA PRO A 139 30.81 -43.86 25.20
C PRO A 139 31.38 -42.92 24.10
N ALA A 140 32.59 -42.45 24.42
CA ALA A 140 33.53 -41.74 23.57
C ALA A 140 34.12 -42.63 22.47
N THR A 141 34.50 -42.02 21.35
CA THR A 141 35.44 -42.61 20.40
C THR A 141 36.47 -41.55 20.05
N SER A 142 37.72 -41.91 20.30
CA SER A 142 38.93 -41.11 20.10
C SER A 142 39.25 -40.85 18.63
N ALA A 143 39.92 -39.73 18.45
CA ALA A 143 40.68 -39.33 17.29
C ALA A 143 41.81 -40.31 16.92
N ALA A 144 42.10 -40.37 15.62
CA ALA A 144 43.44 -40.62 15.10
C ALA A 144 43.59 -39.85 13.78
N ASP A 145 44.60 -38.97 13.78
CA ASP A 145 45.50 -38.57 12.70
C ASP A 145 45.04 -38.64 11.25
N LEU A 146 45.21 -37.52 10.54
CA LEU A 146 46.11 -37.43 9.37
C LEU A 146 46.35 -35.96 9.01
N SER A 147 47.57 -35.50 9.29
CA SER A 147 48.17 -34.29 8.74
C SER A 147 48.54 -34.51 7.27
N GLY A 148 48.24 -33.56 6.40
CA GLY A 148 48.61 -33.62 4.99
C GLY A 148 48.36 -32.31 4.23
N VAL A 149 49.26 -31.34 4.43
CA VAL A 149 49.79 -30.34 3.48
C VAL A 149 49.02 -30.13 2.16
N ALA A 150 48.47 -28.92 1.96
CA ALA A 150 48.74 -28.09 0.77
C ALA A 150 48.12 -26.69 0.93
N ASP A 151 49.00 -25.69 0.90
CA ASP A 151 48.72 -24.27 0.75
C ASP A 151 47.84 -23.98 -0.47
N ALA A 152 46.68 -23.35 -0.23
CA ALA A 152 45.99 -22.56 -1.23
C ALA A 152 45.63 -21.21 -0.60
N THR A 153 46.23 -20.16 -1.16
CA THR A 153 46.08 -18.75 -0.82
C THR A 153 44.62 -18.31 -0.83
N ASN A 154 43.98 -18.34 0.33
CA ASN A 154 42.68 -17.71 0.57
C ASN A 154 42.86 -16.18 0.59
N SER A 155 42.69 -15.55 -0.57
CA SER A 155 42.41 -14.13 -0.69
C SER A 155 41.02 -13.86 -0.09
N ARG A 156 41.02 -13.56 1.21
CA ARG A 156 39.84 -13.14 1.96
C ARG A 156 39.53 -11.70 1.55
N SER A 157 38.71 -11.52 0.51
CA SER A 157 38.21 -10.21 0.14
C SER A 157 37.56 -9.54 1.36
N PRO A 158 37.83 -8.26 1.63
CA PRO A 158 37.18 -7.56 2.73
C PRO A 158 35.67 -7.58 2.49
N ILE A 159 34.92 -8.08 3.47
CA ILE A 159 33.46 -8.02 3.51
C ILE A 159 33.11 -6.53 3.40
N SER A 160 32.72 -6.10 2.20
CA SER A 160 32.22 -4.76 1.94
C SER A 160 31.04 -4.56 2.88
N SER A 161 31.15 -3.58 3.78
CA SER A 161 30.05 -3.19 4.66
C SER A 161 28.82 -2.92 3.80
N PRO A 162 27.66 -3.52 4.13
CA PRO A 162 26.45 -3.33 3.33
C PRO A 162 26.16 -1.82 3.21
N PRO A 163 25.76 -1.34 2.02
CA PRO A 163 25.45 0.06 1.81
C PRO A 163 24.42 0.54 2.85
N PRO A 164 24.53 1.79 3.32
CA PRO A 164 23.59 2.33 4.30
C PRO A 164 22.16 2.16 3.78
N MET A 165 21.32 1.48 4.57
CA MET A 165 19.91 1.27 4.21
C MET A 165 19.26 2.63 4.00
N GLN A 166 18.83 2.91 2.76
CA GLN A 166 18.06 4.10 2.46
C GLN A 166 16.80 4.09 3.32
N SER A 167 16.54 5.18 4.04
CA SER A 167 15.33 5.32 4.84
C SER A 167 14.13 5.31 3.92
N LEU A 168 13.18 4.40 4.20
CA LEU A 168 11.93 4.32 3.46
C LEU A 168 11.16 5.63 3.68
N THR A 169 10.97 6.43 2.63
CA THR A 169 10.13 7.61 2.74
C THR A 169 8.67 7.15 2.84
N PRO A 170 7.87 7.68 3.77
CA PRO A 170 6.43 7.35 3.85
C PRO A 170 5.70 7.57 2.52
N SER A 171 6.17 8.53 1.71
CA SER A 171 5.62 8.84 0.37
C SER A 171 5.65 7.64 -0.58
N ASN A 172 6.78 6.93 -0.69
CA ASN A 172 6.92 5.82 -1.64
C ASN A 172 6.03 4.63 -1.24
N LEU A 173 5.90 4.37 0.06
CA LEU A 173 5.01 3.32 0.55
C LEU A 173 3.55 3.65 0.24
N MET A 174 3.13 4.88 0.47
CA MET A 174 1.76 5.32 0.20
C MET A 174 1.45 5.27 -1.29
N SER A 175 2.38 5.71 -2.15
CA SER A 175 2.16 5.68 -3.60
C SER A 175 2.03 4.24 -4.12
N ALA A 176 2.89 3.30 -3.70
CA ALA A 176 2.74 1.87 -4.03
C ALA A 176 1.40 1.30 -3.56
N PHE A 177 0.99 1.63 -2.34
CA PHE A 177 -0.29 1.22 -1.76
C PHE A 177 -1.49 1.75 -2.54
N TYR A 178 -1.52 3.04 -2.87
CA TYR A 178 -2.59 3.64 -3.66
C TYR A 178 -2.67 3.02 -5.06
N ARG A 179 -1.53 2.77 -5.71
CA ARG A 179 -1.52 2.11 -7.03
C ARG A 179 -2.11 0.72 -6.97
N TYR A 180 -1.70 -0.10 -6.00
CA TYR A 180 -2.31 -1.42 -5.79
C TYR A 180 -3.83 -1.31 -5.68
N HIS A 181 -4.30 -0.41 -4.83
CA HIS A 181 -5.72 -0.22 -4.55
C HIS A 181 -6.52 0.23 -5.77
N ILE A 182 -6.00 1.21 -6.52
CA ILE A 182 -6.62 1.66 -7.78
C ILE A 182 -6.68 0.52 -8.79
N CYS A 183 -5.65 -0.32 -8.87
CA CYS A 183 -5.58 -1.38 -9.86
C CYS A 183 -6.44 -2.62 -9.54
N THR A 184 -6.76 -2.83 -8.26
CA THR A 184 -7.46 -4.02 -7.76
C THR A 184 -8.90 -3.73 -7.32
N GLU A 185 -9.19 -2.50 -6.91
CA GLU A 185 -10.51 -2.08 -6.40
C GLU A 185 -11.07 -0.86 -7.13
N GLY A 186 -10.45 -0.42 -8.23
CA GLY A 186 -10.57 0.91 -8.84
C GLY A 186 -11.95 1.57 -8.89
N SER A 187 -13.04 0.82 -8.94
CA SER A 187 -14.39 1.37 -8.88
C SER A 187 -14.83 1.90 -7.52
N SER A 188 -14.29 1.39 -6.40
CA SER A 188 -14.76 1.77 -5.05
C SER A 188 -14.04 2.95 -4.42
N LEU A 189 -12.87 3.32 -4.95
CA LEU A 189 -12.07 4.43 -4.41
C LEU A 189 -12.24 5.72 -5.18
N LEU A 190 -12.70 5.63 -6.42
CA LEU A 190 -13.06 6.80 -7.18
C LEU A 190 -14.44 7.32 -6.73
N PRO A 191 -14.64 8.65 -6.70
CA PRO A 191 -15.97 9.21 -6.54
C PRO A 191 -16.91 8.59 -7.58
N GLU A 192 -18.18 8.31 -7.22
CA GLU A 192 -19.15 7.63 -8.10
C GLU A 192 -19.33 8.33 -9.47
N GLN A 193 -19.00 9.62 -9.54
CA GLN A 193 -19.11 10.43 -10.75
C GLN A 193 -17.85 10.39 -11.63
N THR A 194 -16.74 9.86 -11.14
CA THR A 194 -15.45 9.92 -11.81
C THR A 194 -15.02 8.52 -12.22
N SER A 195 -15.02 8.23 -13.51
CA SER A 195 -14.46 7.00 -14.05
C SER A 195 -12.92 7.07 -14.10
N MET A 196 -12.26 5.90 -14.03
CA MET A 196 -10.82 5.80 -14.30
C MET A 196 -10.46 6.40 -15.67
N VAL A 197 -11.33 6.22 -16.66
CA VAL A 197 -11.17 6.77 -18.01
C VAL A 197 -11.21 8.29 -18.00
N SER A 198 -12.17 8.90 -17.30
CA SER A 198 -12.26 10.36 -17.21
C SER A 198 -11.08 10.95 -16.48
N LEU A 199 -10.62 10.34 -15.37
CA LEU A 199 -9.39 10.77 -14.69
C LEU A 199 -8.17 10.60 -15.58
N SER A 200 -8.10 9.55 -16.37
CA SER A 200 -6.97 9.32 -17.27
C SER A 200 -6.96 10.30 -18.42
N ARG A 201 -8.13 10.56 -19.01
CA ARG A 201 -8.31 11.60 -20.04
C ARG A 201 -8.00 12.97 -19.47
N GLU A 202 -8.43 13.27 -18.26
CA GLU A 202 -8.12 14.50 -17.56
C GLU A 202 -6.63 14.58 -17.29
N LEU A 203 -5.99 13.62 -16.63
CA LEU A 203 -4.54 13.63 -16.38
C LEU A 203 -3.72 13.75 -17.67
N LEU A 204 -4.14 13.12 -18.76
CA LEU A 204 -3.48 13.23 -20.05
C LEU A 204 -3.79 14.57 -20.74
N ALA A 205 -4.97 15.14 -20.56
CA ALA A 205 -5.35 16.46 -21.07
C ALA A 205 -4.71 17.60 -20.27
N SER A 206 -4.62 17.48 -18.94
CA SER A 206 -4.07 18.46 -18.00
C SER A 206 -2.55 18.52 -18.05
N ARG A 207 -1.89 17.40 -18.40
CA ARG A 207 -0.43 17.37 -18.60
C ARG A 207 -0.03 17.95 -19.97
N SER A 208 -0.98 18.02 -20.90
CA SER A 208 -0.86 18.88 -22.06
C SER A 208 -1.13 20.30 -21.55
N TYR A 209 -0.09 21.02 -21.16
CA TYR A 209 -0.13 22.47 -21.30
C TYR A 209 -0.50 22.70 -22.75
N ALA A 210 -1.77 22.97 -23.04
CA ALA A 210 -2.13 23.57 -24.30
C ALA A 210 -1.20 24.78 -24.37
N ALA A 211 -0.38 24.85 -25.42
CA ALA A 211 0.31 26.07 -25.75
C ALA A 211 -0.79 27.09 -25.98
N GLU A 212 -1.26 27.73 -24.90
CA GLU A 212 -1.89 29.02 -24.99
C GLU A 212 -0.96 29.83 -25.89
N PRO A 213 -1.51 30.56 -26.89
CA PRO A 213 -0.71 31.36 -27.81
C PRO A 213 0.36 32.07 -27.01
N LEU A 214 1.62 31.64 -27.19
CA LEU A 214 2.70 32.08 -26.33
C LEU A 214 2.72 33.59 -26.42
N ASP A 215 2.60 34.25 -25.27
CA ASP A 215 2.78 35.69 -25.16
C ASP A 215 4.10 36.03 -25.87
N PRO A 216 4.14 36.92 -26.87
CA PRO A 216 5.37 37.26 -27.60
C PRO A 216 6.53 37.67 -26.67
N ILE A 217 6.21 38.11 -25.45
CA ILE A 217 7.19 38.38 -24.39
C ILE A 217 7.89 37.09 -23.92
N ARG A 218 7.15 35.99 -23.78
CA ARG A 218 7.69 34.68 -23.35
C ARG A 218 8.66 34.11 -24.37
N ASP A 219 8.37 34.25 -25.66
CA ASP A 219 9.28 33.82 -26.73
C ASP A 219 10.56 34.66 -26.73
N GLY A 220 10.43 35.98 -26.54
CA GLY A 220 11.58 36.88 -26.39
C GLY A 220 12.47 36.53 -25.20
N ILE A 221 11.87 36.21 -24.05
CA ILE A 221 12.60 35.78 -22.84
C ILE A 221 13.26 34.42 -23.07
N ALA A 222 12.54 33.46 -23.68
CA ALA A 222 13.08 32.14 -23.98
C ALA A 222 14.30 32.22 -24.91
N GLU A 223 14.25 33.04 -25.96
CA GLU A 223 15.39 33.26 -26.86
C GLU A 223 16.57 33.95 -26.16
N GLN A 224 16.31 34.90 -25.26
CA GLN A 224 17.38 35.52 -24.46
C GLN A 224 18.04 34.51 -23.52
N LEU A 225 17.25 33.68 -22.85
CA LEU A 225 17.75 32.63 -21.95
C LEU A 225 18.54 31.57 -22.73
N LYS A 226 18.04 31.13 -23.89
CA LYS A 226 18.76 30.20 -24.77
C LYS A 226 20.09 30.80 -25.22
N ARG A 227 20.10 32.07 -25.68
CA ARG A 227 21.35 32.75 -26.06
C ARG A 227 22.33 32.78 -24.89
N ALA A 228 21.89 33.21 -23.71
CA ALA A 228 22.74 33.27 -22.52
C ALA A 228 23.27 31.89 -22.09
N TYR A 229 22.51 30.83 -22.35
CA TYR A 229 22.93 29.45 -22.09
C TYR A 229 23.99 28.95 -23.06
N PHE A 230 23.80 29.17 -24.38
CA PHE A 230 24.71 28.62 -25.40
C PHE A 230 25.98 29.43 -25.64
N GLU A 231 25.96 30.74 -25.35
CA GLU A 231 27.09 31.64 -25.59
C GLU A 231 28.38 31.24 -24.83
N PRO A 232 28.34 30.81 -23.55
CA PRO A 232 29.51 30.27 -22.86
C PRO A 232 30.11 29.03 -23.53
N PHE A 233 29.28 28.12 -24.06
CA PHE A 233 29.78 26.93 -24.75
C PHE A 233 30.38 27.28 -26.11
N GLU A 234 29.75 28.21 -26.86
CA GLU A 234 30.31 28.72 -28.12
C GLU A 234 31.68 29.37 -27.88
N ALA A 235 31.81 30.17 -26.82
CA ALA A 235 33.07 30.78 -26.42
C ALA A 235 34.13 29.73 -26.04
N SER A 236 33.80 28.76 -25.20
CA SER A 236 34.75 27.72 -24.77
C SER A 236 35.18 26.81 -25.92
N LEU A 237 34.25 26.36 -26.76
CA LEU A 237 34.54 25.42 -27.85
C LEU A 237 35.25 26.09 -29.04
N SER A 238 34.98 27.38 -29.29
CA SER A 238 35.56 28.13 -30.42
C SER A 238 36.83 28.89 -30.03
N SER A 239 37.10 29.08 -28.73
CA SER A 239 38.29 29.81 -28.29
C SER A 239 39.57 29.02 -28.56
N THR A 240 40.56 29.70 -29.11
CA THR A 240 41.94 29.20 -29.22
C THR A 240 42.67 29.23 -27.88
N THR A 241 42.13 29.92 -26.87
CA THR A 241 42.73 30.02 -25.54
C THR A 241 42.22 28.97 -24.56
N SER A 242 41.09 28.32 -24.86
CA SER A 242 40.51 27.29 -24.01
C SER A 242 41.30 25.98 -24.12
N THR A 243 41.54 25.35 -22.97
CA THR A 243 42.26 24.07 -22.92
C THR A 243 41.41 22.92 -23.49
N VAL A 244 42.05 21.84 -23.93
CA VAL A 244 41.33 20.64 -24.41
C VAL A 244 40.38 20.09 -23.35
N ALA A 245 40.76 20.16 -22.07
CA ALA A 245 39.92 19.74 -20.95
C ALA A 245 38.66 20.61 -20.80
N GLU A 246 38.81 21.93 -20.88
CA GLU A 246 37.66 22.87 -20.84
C GLU A 246 36.72 22.67 -22.03
N LYS A 247 37.27 22.40 -23.23
CA LYS A 247 36.47 22.09 -24.42
C LYS A 247 35.73 20.76 -24.28
N ALA A 248 36.40 19.73 -23.76
CA ALA A 248 35.80 18.43 -23.50
C ALA A 248 34.68 18.52 -22.46
N GLU A 249 34.89 19.25 -21.36
CA GLU A 249 33.87 19.49 -20.32
C GLU A 249 32.66 20.26 -20.88
N ALA A 250 32.91 21.31 -21.67
CA ALA A 250 31.86 22.06 -22.35
C ALA A 250 31.05 21.19 -23.32
N TRP A 251 31.71 20.31 -24.07
CA TRP A 251 31.04 19.34 -24.93
C TRP A 251 30.23 18.32 -24.12
N ASP A 252 30.80 17.71 -23.08
CA ASP A 252 30.13 16.68 -22.29
C ASP A 252 28.85 17.22 -21.65
N ALA A 253 28.87 18.47 -21.17
CA ALA A 253 27.69 19.15 -20.67
C ALA A 253 26.63 19.38 -21.76
N LEU A 254 26.99 19.87 -22.94
CA LEU A 254 26.05 20.03 -24.04
C LEU A 254 25.50 18.69 -24.55
N TRP A 255 26.36 17.67 -24.60
CA TRP A 255 25.98 16.33 -25.03
C TRP A 255 25.00 15.69 -24.05
N GLN A 256 25.21 15.90 -22.75
CA GLN A 256 24.28 15.49 -21.70
C GLN A 256 22.88 16.03 -21.96
N ASP A 257 22.74 17.33 -22.29
CA ASP A 257 21.44 17.93 -22.55
C ASP A 257 20.73 17.30 -23.76
N VAL A 258 21.46 17.10 -24.87
CA VAL A 258 20.93 16.44 -26.07
C VAL A 258 20.54 15.00 -25.74
N ARG A 259 21.39 14.28 -25.01
CA ARG A 259 21.15 12.89 -24.59
C ARG A 259 19.89 12.79 -23.73
N ASP A 260 19.76 13.63 -22.71
CA ASP A 260 18.60 13.63 -21.80
C ASP A 260 17.32 14.02 -22.52
N ALA A 261 17.42 14.87 -23.55
CA ALA A 261 16.27 15.26 -24.36
C ALA A 261 15.85 14.16 -25.36
N VAL A 262 16.81 13.45 -25.97
CA VAL A 262 16.59 12.49 -27.07
C VAL A 262 16.35 11.07 -26.57
N LEU A 263 17.11 10.58 -25.59
CA LEU A 263 17.04 9.18 -25.13
C LEU A 263 15.61 8.75 -24.79
N PRO A 264 14.77 9.53 -24.08
CA PRO A 264 13.40 9.12 -23.81
C PRO A 264 12.56 8.90 -25.06
N LEU A 265 12.76 9.70 -26.11
CA LEU A 265 12.05 9.57 -27.39
C LEU A 265 12.56 8.37 -28.18
N ALA A 266 13.88 8.26 -28.30
CA ALA A 266 14.53 7.19 -29.03
C ALA A 266 14.24 5.83 -28.38
N ASN A 267 14.34 5.71 -27.04
CA ASN A 267 14.04 4.46 -26.35
C ASN A 267 12.59 4.06 -26.52
N MET A 268 11.65 5.01 -26.49
CA MET A 268 10.24 4.72 -26.73
C MET A 268 10.03 4.16 -28.14
N TYR A 269 10.59 4.80 -29.17
CA TYR A 269 10.43 4.38 -30.56
C TYR A 269 11.18 3.09 -30.89
N ILE A 270 12.49 3.03 -30.57
CA ILE A 270 13.34 1.88 -30.84
C ILE A 270 12.83 0.64 -30.12
N SER A 271 12.33 0.76 -28.88
CA SER A 271 11.76 -0.39 -28.16
C SER A 271 10.50 -0.92 -28.84
N LEU A 272 9.67 -0.05 -29.43
CA LEU A 272 8.44 -0.43 -30.12
C LEU A 272 8.71 -1.06 -31.49
N GLU A 273 9.61 -0.49 -32.29
CA GLU A 273 9.85 -0.92 -33.67
C GLU A 273 10.96 -1.98 -33.80
N LEU A 274 12.03 -1.86 -33.01
CA LEU A 274 13.27 -2.65 -33.15
C LEU A 274 13.57 -3.52 -31.92
N GLY A 275 12.74 -3.44 -30.87
CA GLY A 275 12.86 -4.21 -29.63
C GLY A 275 13.80 -3.60 -28.58
N GLU A 276 13.66 -4.09 -27.34
CA GLU A 276 14.35 -3.57 -26.15
C GLU A 276 15.88 -3.68 -26.22
N GLU A 277 16.42 -4.72 -26.87
CA GLU A 277 17.87 -4.87 -27.06
C GLU A 277 18.46 -3.75 -27.93
N SER A 278 17.73 -3.34 -28.97
CA SER A 278 18.16 -2.26 -29.86
C SER A 278 18.18 -0.92 -29.12
N ALA A 279 17.21 -0.68 -28.23
CA ALA A 279 17.15 0.51 -27.39
C ALA A 279 18.34 0.54 -26.41
N LYS A 280 18.64 -0.59 -25.75
CA LYS A 280 19.82 -0.71 -24.87
C LYS A 280 21.14 -0.48 -25.60
N ARG A 281 21.27 -0.97 -26.84
CA ARG A 281 22.47 -0.70 -27.67
C ARG A 281 22.60 0.77 -28.01
N PHE A 282 21.50 1.43 -28.38
CA PHE A 282 21.49 2.87 -28.64
C PHE A 282 21.85 3.68 -27.40
N GLU A 283 21.28 3.34 -26.23
CA GLU A 283 21.62 3.97 -24.95
C GLU A 283 23.11 3.80 -24.62
N ALA A 284 23.65 2.59 -24.76
CA ALA A 284 25.08 2.33 -24.55
C ALA A 284 25.98 3.15 -25.51
N GLU A 285 25.58 3.30 -26.77
CA GLU A 285 26.30 4.11 -27.77
C GLU A 285 26.18 5.62 -27.47
N ALA A 286 25.02 6.07 -26.97
CA ALA A 286 24.81 7.45 -26.51
C ALA A 286 25.55 7.77 -25.20
N ASP A 287 25.89 6.75 -24.40
CA ASP A 287 26.65 6.84 -23.15
C ASP A 287 28.17 6.69 -23.33
N ALA A 288 28.63 6.16 -24.46
CA ALA A 288 30.06 5.97 -24.71
C ALA A 288 30.82 7.32 -24.57
N PRO A 289 31.96 7.40 -23.89
CA PRO A 289 32.74 8.64 -23.91
C PRO A 289 33.21 8.93 -25.34
N LEU A 290 33.29 10.20 -25.74
CA LEU A 290 34.03 10.53 -26.97
C LEU A 290 35.48 10.08 -26.75
N ASN A 291 36.04 9.32 -27.70
CA ASN A 291 37.45 8.94 -27.67
C ASN A 291 38.34 10.14 -28.00
N VAL A 292 38.35 11.15 -27.13
CA VAL A 292 39.19 12.37 -27.23
C VAL A 292 40.62 12.11 -26.74
N ILE A 293 40.85 10.99 -26.05
CA ILE A 293 42.00 10.78 -25.16
C ILE A 293 43.36 10.65 -25.89
N ASN A 294 43.39 10.59 -27.22
CA ASN A 294 44.64 10.43 -27.99
C ASN A 294 45.02 11.63 -28.88
N GLN A 295 44.37 12.80 -28.75
CA GLN A 295 44.66 13.97 -29.59
C GLN A 295 44.94 15.25 -28.78
N ASP A 296 45.86 16.07 -29.29
CA ASP A 296 46.28 17.37 -28.72
C ASP A 296 45.21 18.48 -28.89
N ASP A 297 44.07 18.20 -29.54
CA ASP A 297 42.98 19.14 -29.77
C ASP A 297 41.60 18.45 -29.71
N PHE A 298 40.55 19.24 -29.52
CA PHE A 298 39.16 18.77 -29.51
C PHE A 298 38.69 18.41 -30.92
N ASP A 299 38.36 17.13 -31.15
CA ASP A 299 37.87 16.64 -32.45
C ASP A 299 36.37 16.96 -32.65
N ALA A 300 36.09 18.16 -33.15
CA ALA A 300 34.73 18.58 -33.51
C ALA A 300 34.10 17.68 -34.59
N SER A 301 34.89 16.99 -35.42
CA SER A 301 34.38 16.07 -36.45
C SER A 301 33.80 14.80 -35.81
N ALA A 302 34.47 14.26 -34.78
CA ALA A 302 33.96 13.14 -34.00
C ALA A 302 32.66 13.50 -33.27
N ALA A 303 32.59 14.69 -32.68
CA ALA A 303 31.38 15.22 -32.05
C ALA A 303 30.20 15.34 -33.06
N LEU A 304 30.47 15.87 -34.25
CA LEU A 304 29.48 15.97 -35.34
C LEU A 304 29.04 14.60 -35.88
N ALA A 305 29.94 13.62 -35.97
CA ALA A 305 29.59 12.25 -36.36
C ALA A 305 28.65 11.59 -35.33
N ARG A 306 28.85 11.89 -34.05
CA ARG A 306 27.95 11.42 -32.98
C ARG A 306 26.57 12.08 -33.05
N LEU A 307 26.53 13.38 -33.35
CA LEU A 307 25.28 14.09 -33.56
C LEU A 307 24.50 13.52 -34.76
N GLU A 308 25.21 13.17 -35.84
CA GLU A 308 24.63 12.54 -37.03
C GLU A 308 23.90 11.24 -36.70
N MET A 309 24.48 10.40 -35.83
CA MET A 309 23.84 9.18 -35.37
C MET A 309 22.49 9.45 -34.68
N ILE A 310 22.44 10.45 -33.78
CA ILE A 310 21.20 10.85 -33.11
C ILE A 310 20.17 11.37 -34.11
N VAL A 311 20.59 12.21 -35.05
CA VAL A 311 19.70 12.80 -36.05
C VAL A 311 19.06 11.70 -36.92
N ARG A 312 19.81 10.66 -37.28
CA ARG A 312 19.26 9.49 -38.01
C ARG A 312 18.24 8.68 -37.20
N VAL A 313 18.41 8.57 -35.88
CA VAL A 313 17.41 7.93 -35.02
C VAL A 313 16.16 8.80 -34.93
N LEU A 314 16.32 10.11 -34.80
CA LEU A 314 15.20 11.05 -34.82
C LEU A 314 14.49 11.06 -36.18
N GLU A 315 15.19 10.86 -37.29
CA GLU A 315 14.59 10.69 -38.62
C GLU A 315 13.53 9.58 -38.62
N GLN A 316 13.88 8.44 -38.03
CA GLN A 316 12.98 7.29 -37.91
C GLN A 316 11.80 7.62 -36.99
N CYS A 317 12.01 8.41 -35.94
CA CYS A 317 10.97 8.78 -34.97
C CYS A 317 9.99 9.86 -35.48
N SER A 318 10.42 10.73 -36.40
CA SER A 318 9.73 12.02 -36.66
C SER A 318 8.62 11.95 -37.72
N GLY A 319 8.31 10.76 -38.24
CA GLY A 319 7.28 10.56 -39.26
C GLY A 319 7.57 11.28 -40.59
N PRO A 320 6.71 11.11 -41.60
CA PRO A 320 6.94 11.67 -42.94
C PRO A 320 6.92 13.21 -42.98
N LEU A 321 6.14 13.84 -42.10
CA LEU A 321 5.92 15.30 -42.07
C LEU A 321 7.18 16.12 -41.71
N ARG A 322 8.15 15.52 -41.03
CA ARG A 322 9.37 16.21 -40.56
C ARG A 322 10.64 15.74 -41.24
N SER A 323 10.53 14.80 -42.19
CA SER A 323 11.67 14.25 -42.92
C SER A 323 12.54 15.36 -43.53
N GLU A 324 11.94 16.37 -44.15
CA GLU A 324 12.66 17.50 -44.75
C GLU A 324 13.51 18.30 -43.74
N THR A 325 12.99 18.53 -42.53
CA THR A 325 13.73 19.22 -41.46
C THR A 325 14.92 18.38 -40.98
N VAL A 326 14.73 17.06 -40.86
CA VAL A 326 15.79 16.13 -40.46
C VAL A 326 16.90 16.05 -41.51
N TRP A 327 16.55 16.01 -42.80
CA TRP A 327 17.51 16.09 -43.90
C TRP A 327 18.31 17.39 -43.86
N GLY A 328 17.66 18.52 -43.53
CA GLY A 328 18.35 19.79 -43.31
C GLY A 328 19.41 19.73 -42.20
N TYR A 329 19.15 19.02 -41.09
CA TYR A 329 20.16 18.82 -40.06
C TYR A 329 21.34 17.95 -40.52
N LEU A 330 21.07 16.90 -41.31
CA LEU A 330 22.13 16.06 -41.87
C LEU A 330 23.02 16.86 -42.85
N ASP A 331 22.42 17.67 -43.71
CA ASP A 331 23.15 18.56 -44.61
C ASP A 331 23.96 19.60 -43.84
N ASP A 332 23.38 20.20 -42.79
CA ASP A 332 24.09 21.15 -41.94
C ASP A 332 25.25 20.51 -41.17
N ILE A 333 25.13 19.23 -40.77
CA ILE A 333 26.24 18.48 -40.17
C ILE A 333 27.36 18.28 -41.20
N VAL A 334 27.03 17.91 -42.43
CA VAL A 334 28.02 17.77 -43.52
C VAL A 334 28.69 19.12 -43.81
N PHE A 335 27.92 20.21 -43.82
CA PHE A 335 28.47 21.55 -43.99
C PHE A 335 29.38 21.95 -42.81
N ALA A 336 28.95 21.70 -41.57
CA ALA A 336 29.71 21.99 -40.36
C ALA A 336 31.05 21.24 -40.31
N LYS A 337 31.09 19.98 -40.74
CA LYS A 337 32.33 19.18 -40.85
C LYS A 337 33.34 19.81 -41.82
N ASN A 338 32.86 20.54 -42.83
CA ASN A 338 33.69 21.20 -43.83
C ASN A 338 33.90 22.70 -43.57
N SER A 339 33.36 23.24 -42.48
CA SER A 339 33.45 24.66 -42.12
C SER A 339 34.84 25.02 -41.60
N SER A 340 35.25 26.27 -41.78
CA SER A 340 36.43 26.82 -41.11
C SER A 340 36.24 26.97 -39.60
N GLU A 341 35.00 26.97 -39.12
CA GLU A 341 34.62 27.08 -37.71
C GLU A 341 33.66 25.93 -37.30
N PRO A 342 34.16 24.68 -37.20
CA PRO A 342 33.32 23.52 -36.91
C PRO A 342 32.72 23.56 -35.50
N SER A 343 33.45 24.07 -34.50
CA SER A 343 32.96 24.21 -33.11
C SER A 343 31.75 25.13 -32.99
N ARG A 344 31.77 26.26 -33.71
CA ARG A 344 30.66 27.22 -33.72
C ARG A 344 29.42 26.63 -34.39
N SER A 345 29.65 25.95 -35.51
CA SER A 345 28.60 25.28 -36.27
C SER A 345 27.96 24.14 -35.44
N LEU A 346 28.77 23.42 -34.65
CA LEU A 346 28.32 22.38 -33.73
C LEU A 346 27.36 22.93 -32.66
N VAL A 347 27.72 24.02 -31.96
CA VAL A 347 26.83 24.61 -30.95
C VAL A 347 25.51 25.10 -31.57
N GLY A 348 25.59 25.74 -32.75
CA GLY A 348 24.41 26.17 -33.50
C GLY A 348 23.50 25.01 -33.93
N LEU A 349 24.09 23.85 -34.27
CA LEU A 349 23.37 22.61 -34.57
C LEU A 349 22.70 22.01 -33.32
N MET A 350 23.40 21.92 -32.19
CA MET A 350 22.85 21.37 -30.95
C MET A 350 21.63 22.16 -30.46
N ARG A 351 21.71 23.50 -30.51
CA ARG A 351 20.56 24.37 -30.18
C ARG A 351 19.34 24.03 -31.05
N ARG A 352 19.51 24.00 -32.37
CA ARG A 352 18.40 23.71 -33.29
C ARG A 352 17.90 22.27 -33.17
N LEU A 353 18.77 21.33 -32.79
CA LEU A 353 18.37 19.95 -32.52
C LEU A 353 17.51 19.84 -31.28
N LEU A 354 17.85 20.55 -30.20
CA LEU A 354 17.04 20.59 -28.99
C LEU A 354 15.66 21.21 -29.27
N ASP A 355 15.60 22.28 -30.06
CA ASP A 355 14.34 22.86 -30.52
C ASP A 355 13.51 21.85 -31.32
N PHE A 356 14.16 21.07 -32.18
CA PHE A 356 13.51 20.01 -32.96
C PHE A 356 13.00 18.88 -32.06
N VAL A 357 13.77 18.48 -31.05
CA VAL A 357 13.38 17.45 -30.09
C VAL A 357 12.14 17.87 -29.30
N ASP A 358 12.05 19.13 -28.90
CA ASP A 358 10.86 19.67 -28.24
C ASP A 358 9.65 19.70 -29.19
N MET A 359 9.85 20.05 -30.46
CA MET A 359 8.82 19.95 -31.49
C MET A 359 8.34 18.50 -31.70
N VAL A 360 9.24 17.53 -31.78
CA VAL A 360 8.90 16.10 -31.91
C VAL A 360 8.16 15.61 -30.66
N LYS A 361 8.53 16.07 -29.45
CA LYS A 361 7.78 15.77 -28.22
C LYS A 361 6.35 16.30 -28.31
N ASP A 362 6.16 17.51 -28.83
CA ASP A 362 4.84 18.11 -29.00
C ASP A 362 4.00 17.36 -30.04
N ASP A 363 4.59 17.00 -31.18
CA ASP A 363 3.95 16.19 -32.22
C ASP A 363 3.54 14.81 -31.66
N LEU A 364 4.44 14.11 -30.97
CA LEU A 364 4.13 12.82 -30.34
C LEU A 364 3.05 12.94 -29.26
N ARG A 365 2.99 14.06 -28.52
CA ARG A 365 1.90 14.33 -27.58
C ARG A 365 0.58 14.55 -28.31
N ALA A 366 0.60 15.28 -29.43
CA ALA A 366 -0.58 15.53 -30.25
C ALA A 366 -1.11 14.24 -30.89
N ASP A 367 -0.23 13.42 -31.48
CA ASP A 367 -0.55 12.13 -32.06
C ASP A 367 -1.08 11.16 -31.00
N ARG A 368 -0.42 11.10 -29.83
CA ARG A 368 -0.92 10.32 -28.69
C ARG A 368 -2.31 10.80 -28.29
N LYS A 369 -2.55 12.11 -28.20
CA LYS A 369 -3.88 12.66 -27.88
C LYS A 369 -4.92 12.25 -28.92
N GLN A 370 -4.59 12.31 -30.21
CA GLN A 370 -5.49 11.90 -31.29
C GLN A 370 -5.76 10.38 -31.26
N MET A 371 -4.72 9.56 -31.09
CA MET A 371 -4.85 8.11 -30.93
C MET A 371 -5.74 7.79 -29.73
N MET A 372 -5.53 8.46 -28.61
CA MET A 372 -6.30 8.26 -27.38
C MET A 372 -7.76 8.71 -27.50
N GLN A 373 -8.06 9.67 -28.37
CA GLN A 373 -9.43 10.04 -28.74
C GLN A 373 -10.10 8.99 -29.64
N ALA A 374 -9.31 8.27 -30.45
CA ALA A 374 -9.81 7.20 -31.33
C ALA A 374 -10.02 5.85 -30.59
N VAL A 375 -9.33 5.63 -29.46
CA VAL A 375 -9.45 4.41 -28.66
C VAL A 375 -10.75 4.44 -27.84
N SER A 376 -11.51 3.32 -27.89
CA SER A 376 -12.74 3.17 -27.10
C SER A 376 -12.46 3.28 -25.60
N ASP A 377 -13.42 3.83 -24.84
CA ASP A 377 -13.28 4.04 -23.39
C ASP A 377 -12.89 2.73 -22.65
N ALA A 378 -13.45 1.59 -23.05
CA ALA A 378 -13.12 0.29 -22.45
C ALA A 378 -11.69 -0.20 -22.77
N THR A 379 -11.22 0.03 -23.99
CA THR A 379 -9.83 -0.30 -24.36
C THR A 379 -8.85 0.62 -23.64
N LEU A 380 -9.20 1.90 -23.54
CA LEU A 380 -8.41 2.89 -22.83
C LEU A 380 -8.33 2.56 -21.34
N GLU A 381 -9.45 2.25 -20.70
CA GLU A 381 -9.49 1.82 -19.30
C GLU A 381 -8.57 0.64 -19.04
N ARG A 382 -8.64 -0.39 -19.90
CA ARG A 382 -7.79 -1.57 -19.81
C ARG A 382 -6.32 -1.21 -19.93
N MET A 383 -5.94 -0.41 -20.91
CA MET A 383 -4.55 0.00 -21.15
C MET A 383 -4.01 0.84 -19.98
N VAL A 384 -4.82 1.75 -19.43
CA VAL A 384 -4.47 2.54 -18.25
C VAL A 384 -4.27 1.62 -17.05
N LEU A 385 -5.21 0.72 -16.78
CA LEU A 385 -5.11 -0.21 -15.65
C LEU A 385 -3.89 -1.12 -15.77
N GLU A 386 -3.59 -1.59 -16.98
CA GLU A 386 -2.39 -2.40 -17.24
C GLU A 386 -1.09 -1.60 -17.02
N THR A 387 -1.03 -0.36 -17.54
CA THR A 387 0.11 0.53 -17.31
C THR A 387 0.28 0.86 -15.82
N MET A 388 -0.83 1.11 -15.11
CA MET A 388 -0.81 1.39 -13.67
C MET A 388 -0.42 0.16 -12.86
N ARG A 389 -0.82 -1.05 -13.28
CA ARG A 389 -0.40 -2.31 -12.66
C ARG A 389 1.11 -2.50 -12.79
N GLU A 390 1.66 -2.30 -13.98
CA GLU A 390 3.11 -2.44 -14.21
C GLU A 390 3.92 -1.44 -13.38
N ALA A 391 3.46 -0.19 -13.34
CA ALA A 391 4.04 0.82 -12.46
C ALA A 391 3.92 0.44 -10.98
N GLY A 392 2.77 -0.10 -10.57
CA GLY A 392 2.52 -0.58 -9.22
C GLY A 392 3.42 -1.75 -8.81
N TYR A 393 3.64 -2.72 -9.71
CA TYR A 393 4.58 -3.83 -9.49
C TYR A 393 6.00 -3.32 -9.28
N THR A 394 6.45 -2.42 -10.16
CA THR A 394 7.79 -1.83 -10.07
C THR A 394 7.99 -1.06 -8.76
N GLU A 395 6.98 -0.26 -8.38
CA GLU A 395 7.04 0.55 -7.17
C GLU A 395 7.00 -0.31 -5.89
N GLU A 396 6.10 -1.30 -5.84
CA GLU A 396 6.08 -2.29 -4.76
C GLU A 396 7.44 -2.97 -4.62
N ARG A 397 8.03 -3.43 -5.72
CA ARG A 397 9.34 -4.09 -5.69
C ARG A 397 10.40 -3.18 -5.10
N GLY A 398 10.46 -1.91 -5.52
CA GLY A 398 11.39 -0.92 -4.95
C GLY A 398 11.22 -0.74 -3.43
N VAL A 399 9.97 -0.62 -2.96
CA VAL A 399 9.63 -0.46 -1.53
C VAL A 399 9.98 -1.71 -0.73
N VAL A 400 9.63 -2.89 -1.22
CA VAL A 400 9.86 -4.15 -0.50
C VAL A 400 11.34 -4.55 -0.56
N TRP A 401 12.04 -4.33 -1.67
CA TRP A 401 13.48 -4.58 -1.76
C TRP A 401 14.29 -3.76 -0.77
N SER A 402 14.06 -2.44 -0.74
CA SER A 402 14.75 -1.55 0.19
C SER A 402 14.48 -1.95 1.65
N ARG A 403 13.25 -2.40 1.96
CA ARG A 403 12.88 -2.81 3.32
C ARG A 403 13.42 -4.17 3.74
N PHE A 404 13.48 -5.14 2.84
CA PHE A 404 13.74 -6.55 3.17
C PHE A 404 15.07 -7.11 2.66
N GLY A 405 15.96 -6.25 2.17
CA GLY A 405 17.32 -6.63 1.76
C GLY A 405 17.38 -7.28 0.38
N GLY A 406 16.57 -6.76 -0.55
CA GLY A 406 16.54 -7.24 -1.94
C GLY A 406 15.90 -8.62 -2.14
N PRO A 407 16.01 -9.19 -3.35
CA PRO A 407 15.41 -10.48 -3.71
C PRO A 407 15.77 -11.64 -2.76
N ALA A 408 17.04 -11.75 -2.38
CA ALA A 408 17.51 -12.84 -1.51
C ALA A 408 16.90 -12.79 -0.11
N GLY A 409 16.77 -11.60 0.48
CA GLY A 409 16.15 -11.42 1.79
C GLY A 409 14.65 -11.71 1.77
N ILE A 410 13.96 -11.33 0.70
CA ILE A 410 12.54 -11.64 0.48
C ILE A 410 12.33 -13.14 0.33
N GLY A 411 13.10 -13.80 -0.53
CA GLY A 411 13.01 -15.24 -0.74
C GLY A 411 13.29 -16.04 0.54
N SER A 412 14.30 -15.65 1.31
CA SER A 412 14.63 -16.27 2.60
C SER A 412 13.51 -16.13 3.63
N LYS A 413 12.97 -14.92 3.82
CA LYS A 413 11.85 -14.68 4.76
C LYS A 413 10.58 -15.42 4.33
N THR A 414 10.32 -15.51 3.03
CA THR A 414 9.17 -16.25 2.50
C THR A 414 9.32 -17.75 2.73
N ARG A 415 10.52 -18.32 2.59
CA ARG A 415 10.79 -19.72 2.97
C ARG A 415 10.55 -20.00 4.44
N VAL A 416 11.04 -19.12 5.32
CA VAL A 416 10.82 -19.25 6.77
C VAL A 416 9.33 -19.24 7.09
N TRP A 417 8.57 -18.33 6.47
CA TRP A 417 7.12 -18.30 6.62
C TRP A 417 6.46 -19.58 6.10
N LEU A 418 6.84 -20.08 4.92
CA LEU A 418 6.34 -21.36 4.40
C LEU A 418 6.63 -22.52 5.35
N SER A 419 7.84 -22.61 5.92
CA SER A 419 8.19 -23.62 6.93
C SER A 419 7.35 -23.52 8.21
N GLN A 420 6.94 -22.31 8.59
CA GLN A 420 6.06 -22.10 9.74
C GLN A 420 4.61 -22.52 9.44
N GLU A 421 4.11 -22.21 8.24
CA GLU A 421 2.73 -22.53 7.86
C GLU A 421 2.56 -24.02 7.52
N MET A 422 3.47 -24.60 6.75
CA MET A 422 3.36 -25.98 6.27
C MET A 422 3.98 -27.01 7.23
N GLY A 423 4.75 -26.57 8.22
CA GLY A 423 5.46 -27.46 9.14
C GLY A 423 6.59 -28.24 8.47
N SER A 424 6.84 -29.47 8.94
CA SER A 424 7.97 -30.31 8.50
C SER A 424 7.85 -30.88 7.08
N GLU A 425 6.78 -30.56 6.36
CA GLU A 425 6.50 -31.13 5.02
C GLU A 425 7.33 -30.50 3.90
N ILE A 426 7.98 -29.35 4.16
CA ILE A 426 8.83 -28.72 3.15
C ILE A 426 10.16 -29.47 3.08
N PRO A 427 10.50 -30.07 1.91
CA PRO A 427 11.80 -30.67 1.69
C PRO A 427 12.87 -29.64 2.00
N THR A 428 13.71 -29.93 2.98
CA THR A 428 14.85 -29.11 3.40
C THR A 428 15.96 -29.02 2.34
N GLY A 429 15.68 -29.44 1.11
CA GLY A 429 16.59 -29.31 -0.03
C GLY A 429 16.81 -27.85 -0.42
N GLN A 430 18.04 -27.53 -0.86
CA GLN A 430 18.48 -26.22 -1.31
C GLN A 430 17.83 -25.74 -2.63
N SER A 431 16.65 -26.23 -3.00
CA SER A 431 15.98 -25.70 -4.21
C SER A 431 15.73 -24.21 -4.01
N SER A 432 16.30 -23.40 -4.91
CA SER A 432 16.06 -21.96 -4.95
C SER A 432 14.61 -21.65 -5.31
N VAL A 433 13.98 -22.54 -6.07
CA VAL A 433 12.61 -22.44 -6.57
C VAL A 433 11.62 -22.89 -5.51
N LEU A 434 10.66 -22.02 -5.20
CA LEU A 434 9.55 -22.32 -4.30
C LEU A 434 8.39 -22.92 -5.08
N SER A 435 7.65 -23.83 -4.47
CA SER A 435 6.51 -24.44 -5.16
C SER A 435 5.26 -23.55 -5.07
N LYS A 436 4.59 -23.30 -6.21
CA LYS A 436 3.37 -22.47 -6.26
C LYS A 436 2.25 -23.04 -5.38
N ASP A 437 2.10 -24.37 -5.38
CA ASP A 437 1.10 -25.06 -4.57
C ASP A 437 1.33 -24.84 -3.07
N TRP A 438 2.57 -24.87 -2.58
CA TRP A 438 2.88 -24.59 -1.17
C TRP A 438 2.58 -23.15 -0.78
N VAL A 439 2.87 -22.18 -1.66
CA VAL A 439 2.52 -20.78 -1.41
C VAL A 439 1.02 -20.59 -1.38
N ALA A 440 0.28 -21.23 -2.31
CA ALA A 440 -1.17 -21.21 -2.31
C ALA A 440 -1.77 -21.82 -1.02
N LYS A 441 -1.30 -23.00 -0.61
CA LYS A 441 -1.74 -23.65 0.64
C LYS A 441 -1.44 -22.81 1.88
N ALA A 442 -0.23 -22.30 1.99
CA ALA A 442 0.17 -21.45 3.11
C ALA A 442 -0.63 -20.14 3.17
N LEU A 443 -0.92 -19.53 2.03
CA LEU A 443 -1.77 -18.34 1.93
C LEU A 443 -3.19 -18.62 2.45
N VAL A 444 -3.81 -19.73 2.02
CA VAL A 444 -5.14 -20.12 2.51
C VAL A 444 -5.11 -20.40 4.01
N LYS A 445 -4.15 -21.19 4.50
CA LYS A 445 -4.00 -21.46 5.93
C LYS A 445 -3.88 -20.18 6.77
N MET A 446 -3.10 -19.21 6.29
CA MET A 446 -2.94 -17.90 6.92
C MET A 446 -4.26 -17.11 6.99
N LEU A 447 -5.05 -17.10 5.92
CA LEU A 447 -6.37 -16.44 5.87
C LEU A 447 -7.40 -17.11 6.78
N PHE A 448 -7.27 -18.41 7.03
CA PHE A 448 -8.13 -19.17 7.93
C PHE A 448 -7.56 -19.30 9.35
N LYS A 449 -6.55 -18.54 9.75
CA LYS A 449 -6.16 -18.46 11.18
C LYS A 449 -7.21 -17.71 12.02
N ASN A 450 -7.20 -17.97 13.33
CA ASN A 450 -8.10 -17.27 14.26
C ASN A 450 -7.56 -15.89 14.62
N GLU A 451 -6.27 -15.68 14.43
CA GLU A 451 -5.57 -14.43 14.64
C GLU A 451 -5.67 -13.54 13.40
N ALA A 452 -5.76 -12.22 13.59
CA ALA A 452 -5.79 -11.27 12.48
C ALA A 452 -4.46 -11.31 11.70
N VAL A 453 -4.55 -11.30 10.37
CA VAL A 453 -3.41 -11.11 9.47
C VAL A 453 -2.83 -9.73 9.75
N ASP A 454 -1.60 -9.66 10.27
CA ASP A 454 -0.96 -8.39 10.60
C ASP A 454 0.55 -8.55 10.61
N PHE A 455 1.26 -7.60 10.01
CA PHE A 455 2.73 -7.53 10.07
C PHE A 455 3.29 -7.40 11.48
N SER A 456 2.51 -6.86 12.42
CA SER A 456 2.87 -6.76 13.83
C SER A 456 2.61 -8.06 14.60
N ASN A 457 1.70 -8.91 14.11
CA ASN A 457 1.29 -10.14 14.78
C ASN A 457 2.24 -11.30 14.48
N LYS A 458 2.97 -11.77 15.49
CA LYS A 458 3.94 -12.87 15.35
C LYS A 458 3.32 -14.22 14.94
N GLN A 459 2.04 -14.45 15.22
CA GLN A 459 1.37 -15.74 14.96
C GLN A 459 0.76 -15.82 13.56
N ASN A 460 0.38 -14.68 12.99
CA ASN A 460 -0.24 -14.59 11.67
C ASN A 460 0.37 -13.45 10.84
N ARG A 461 1.70 -13.49 10.72
CA ARG A 461 2.47 -12.49 9.97
C ARG A 461 2.55 -12.86 8.50
N PRO A 462 2.06 -12.04 7.57
CA PRO A 462 2.28 -12.28 6.15
C PRO A 462 3.77 -12.16 5.76
N PRO A 463 4.25 -12.94 4.78
CA PRO A 463 5.60 -12.81 4.24
C PRO A 463 5.76 -11.49 3.45
N PRO A 464 7.00 -11.06 3.16
CA PRO A 464 7.25 -9.79 2.46
C PRO A 464 6.58 -9.68 1.07
N ILE A 465 6.34 -10.79 0.38
CA ILE A 465 5.66 -10.83 -0.93
C ILE A 465 4.19 -10.38 -0.88
N PHE A 466 3.61 -10.24 0.32
CA PHE A 466 2.27 -9.68 0.52
C PHE A 466 2.31 -8.38 1.32
N PHE A 467 3.43 -7.64 1.28
CA PHE A 467 3.57 -6.39 2.02
C PHE A 467 2.55 -5.33 1.60
N ILE A 468 2.50 -5.01 0.31
CA ILE A 468 1.53 -4.05 -0.23
C ILE A 468 0.10 -4.64 -0.24
N PRO A 469 -0.14 -5.90 -0.66
CA PRO A 469 -1.46 -6.53 -0.59
C PRO A 469 -2.03 -6.82 0.81
N SER A 470 -1.34 -6.46 1.89
CA SER A 470 -1.71 -6.89 3.25
C SER A 470 -3.08 -6.44 3.73
N PHE A 471 -3.51 -5.24 3.35
CA PHE A 471 -4.88 -4.80 3.67
C PHE A 471 -5.91 -5.71 2.98
N ALA A 472 -5.64 -6.13 1.74
CA ALA A 472 -6.53 -6.99 0.97
C ALA A 472 -6.60 -8.37 1.64
N LEU A 473 -5.49 -8.85 2.21
CA LEU A 473 -5.48 -10.07 3.02
C LEU A 473 -6.33 -9.94 4.29
N VAL A 474 -6.24 -8.83 5.01
CA VAL A 474 -7.08 -8.57 6.21
C VAL A 474 -8.55 -8.53 5.83
N TYR A 475 -8.88 -7.78 4.77
CA TYR A 475 -10.22 -7.67 4.25
C TYR A 475 -10.77 -9.04 3.84
N LEU A 476 -9.97 -9.84 3.13
CA LEU A 476 -10.32 -11.18 2.67
C LEU A 476 -10.50 -12.16 3.83
N GLN A 477 -9.64 -12.12 4.85
CA GLN A 477 -9.81 -12.91 6.08
C GLN A 477 -11.15 -12.58 6.75
N ASN A 478 -11.47 -11.30 6.90
CA ASN A 478 -12.73 -10.86 7.48
C ASN A 478 -13.95 -11.31 6.65
N GLN A 479 -13.85 -11.27 5.31
CA GLN A 479 -14.89 -11.80 4.42
C GLN A 479 -15.10 -13.31 4.60
N PHE A 480 -14.02 -14.12 4.66
CA PHE A 480 -14.15 -15.55 4.91
C PHE A 480 -14.75 -15.85 6.28
N GLN A 481 -14.35 -15.11 7.32
CA GLN A 481 -14.95 -15.23 8.65
C GLN A 481 -16.45 -14.88 8.63
N ALA A 482 -16.85 -13.82 7.92
CA ALA A 482 -18.26 -13.47 7.76
C ALA A 482 -19.04 -14.54 7.01
N LEU A 483 -18.49 -15.14 5.95
CA LEU A 483 -19.13 -16.26 5.24
C LEU A 483 -19.36 -17.45 6.18
N VAL A 484 -18.38 -17.79 7.02
CA VAL A 484 -18.53 -18.85 8.04
C VAL A 484 -19.62 -18.48 9.06
N VAL A 485 -19.66 -17.23 9.52
CA VAL A 485 -20.69 -16.74 10.45
C VAL A 485 -22.08 -16.85 9.82
N VAL A 486 -22.26 -16.39 8.57
CA VAL A 486 -23.53 -16.48 7.84
C VAL A 486 -23.97 -17.93 7.70
N ALA A 487 -23.05 -18.83 7.33
CA ALA A 487 -23.33 -20.26 7.24
C ALA A 487 -23.77 -20.83 8.59
N CYS A 488 -23.08 -20.48 9.69
CA CYS A 488 -23.46 -20.90 11.04
C CYS A 488 -24.88 -20.44 11.39
N LEU A 489 -25.21 -19.17 11.18
CA LEU A 489 -26.53 -18.62 11.48
C LEU A 489 -27.63 -19.25 10.59
N ALA A 490 -27.33 -19.53 9.32
CA ALA A 490 -28.23 -20.24 8.42
C ALA A 490 -28.55 -21.66 8.93
N THR A 491 -27.60 -22.35 9.57
CA THR A 491 -27.89 -23.65 10.20
C THR A 491 -28.86 -23.55 11.38
N LEU A 492 -28.82 -22.46 12.16
CA LEU A 492 -29.77 -22.26 13.27
C LEU A 492 -31.19 -22.00 12.75
N VAL A 493 -31.33 -21.21 11.68
CA VAL A 493 -32.64 -20.93 11.06
C VAL A 493 -33.18 -22.16 10.32
N GLY A 494 -32.32 -22.89 9.60
CA GLY A 494 -32.71 -24.05 8.79
C GLY A 494 -33.03 -25.33 9.58
N THR A 495 -32.63 -25.42 10.86
CA THR A 495 -32.91 -26.57 11.73
C THR A 495 -34.19 -26.40 12.56
N ALA A 496 -34.86 -25.25 12.47
CA ALA A 496 -36.13 -25.03 13.15
C ALA A 496 -37.17 -26.06 12.66
N PRO A 497 -37.89 -26.73 13.59
CA PRO A 497 -38.87 -27.74 13.22
C PRO A 497 -39.93 -27.13 12.29
N PRO A 498 -40.35 -27.84 11.22
CA PRO A 498 -41.37 -27.31 10.32
C PRO A 498 -42.65 -27.03 11.12
N PRO A 499 -43.28 -25.86 10.93
CA PRO A 499 -44.51 -25.53 11.63
C PRO A 499 -45.56 -26.62 11.34
N SER A 500 -46.28 -27.03 12.38
CA SER A 500 -47.36 -28.03 12.31
C SER A 500 -48.25 -27.78 11.10
N ARG A 501 -48.37 -28.80 10.24
CA ARG A 501 -48.78 -28.82 8.81
C ARG A 501 -50.13 -28.19 8.38
N THR A 502 -50.75 -27.29 9.13
CA THR A 502 -52.09 -26.78 8.78
C THR A 502 -52.10 -25.53 7.90
N THR A 503 -50.96 -24.84 7.72
CA THR A 503 -50.86 -23.65 6.86
C THR A 503 -49.87 -23.87 5.73
N SER A 504 -50.36 -23.85 4.49
CA SER A 504 -49.60 -24.01 3.23
C SER A 504 -48.72 -22.81 2.87
N ALA A 505 -48.25 -22.04 3.87
CA ALA A 505 -47.35 -20.92 3.61
C ALA A 505 -45.96 -21.47 3.25
N PRO A 506 -45.30 -20.93 2.20
CA PRO A 506 -43.97 -21.37 1.82
C PRO A 506 -42.98 -21.16 2.99
N PRO A 507 -41.98 -22.04 3.14
CA PRO A 507 -40.97 -21.92 4.19
C PRO A 507 -40.32 -20.54 4.12
N ALA A 508 -39.98 -19.97 5.26
CA ALA A 508 -39.32 -18.67 5.32
C ALA A 508 -38.14 -18.61 4.37
N ASP A 509 -38.02 -17.47 3.68
CA ASP A 509 -37.02 -17.26 2.66
C ASP A 509 -35.63 -17.14 3.31
N LEU A 510 -34.98 -18.30 3.49
CA LEU A 510 -33.62 -18.43 3.99
C LEU A 510 -32.65 -17.59 3.14
N THR A 511 -32.94 -17.40 1.84
CA THR A 511 -32.13 -16.57 0.95
C THR A 511 -32.19 -15.12 1.41
N ALA A 512 -33.38 -14.56 1.62
CA ALA A 512 -33.55 -13.20 2.10
C ALA A 512 -32.91 -12.97 3.48
N PHE A 513 -32.97 -13.96 4.39
CA PHE A 513 -32.26 -13.89 5.67
C PHE A 513 -30.73 -13.83 5.48
N VAL A 514 -30.18 -14.77 4.72
CA VAL A 514 -28.74 -14.86 4.45
C VAL A 514 -28.23 -13.60 3.76
N GLU A 515 -28.97 -13.07 2.78
CA GLU A 515 -28.65 -11.81 2.09
C GLU A 515 -28.60 -10.64 3.06
N ARG A 516 -29.59 -10.48 3.94
CA ARG A 516 -29.61 -9.39 4.94
C ARG A 516 -28.45 -9.50 5.91
N VAL A 517 -28.17 -10.68 6.46
CA VAL A 517 -27.04 -10.89 7.38
C VAL A 517 -25.71 -10.60 6.67
N TRP A 518 -25.57 -11.05 5.42
CA TRP A 518 -24.39 -10.74 4.60
C TRP A 518 -24.24 -9.23 4.39
N THR A 519 -25.31 -8.50 4.03
CA THR A 519 -25.26 -7.05 3.87
C THR A 519 -24.83 -6.34 5.16
N ILE A 520 -25.33 -6.77 6.31
CA ILE A 520 -24.93 -6.22 7.62
C ILE A 520 -23.44 -6.45 7.85
N LEU A 521 -22.95 -7.68 7.65
CA LEU A 521 -21.53 -7.99 7.86
C LEU A 521 -20.63 -7.31 6.82
N GLN A 522 -21.06 -7.23 5.57
CA GLN A 522 -20.30 -6.58 4.50
C GLN A 522 -20.17 -5.07 4.74
N ALA A 523 -21.20 -4.41 5.26
CA ALA A 523 -21.12 -3.00 5.65
C ALA A 523 -20.10 -2.76 6.77
N GLU A 524 -19.90 -3.74 7.65
CA GLU A 524 -18.90 -3.69 8.73
C GLU A 524 -17.48 -4.01 8.26
N ILE A 525 -17.34 -4.86 7.23
CA ILE A 525 -16.03 -5.24 6.67
C ILE A 525 -15.53 -4.21 5.64
N GLY A 526 -16.44 -3.47 4.99
CA GLY A 526 -16.22 -2.61 3.82
C GLY A 526 -15.07 -1.60 3.94
N PRO A 527 -14.63 -1.00 2.81
CA PRO A 527 -13.53 -0.01 2.76
C PRO A 527 -13.70 1.17 3.73
N THR A 528 -14.95 1.49 4.11
CA THR A 528 -15.31 2.48 5.12
C THR A 528 -14.79 2.14 6.53
N ALA A 529 -14.43 0.88 6.79
CA ALA A 529 -13.83 0.40 8.03
C ALA A 529 -12.29 0.46 8.03
N LEU A 530 -11.65 0.85 6.91
CA LEU A 530 -10.23 1.17 6.94
C LEU A 530 -10.03 2.33 7.94
N PRO A 531 -9.03 2.23 8.84
CA PRO A 531 -8.71 3.32 9.73
C PRO A 531 -8.32 4.52 8.86
N VAL A 532 -9.20 5.51 8.79
CA VAL A 532 -8.89 6.83 8.25
C VAL A 532 -7.60 7.25 8.95
N ALA A 533 -6.50 7.27 8.19
CA ALA A 533 -5.18 7.52 8.75
C ALA A 533 -5.21 8.88 9.47
N PRO A 534 -4.67 8.99 10.70
CA PRO A 534 -4.59 10.26 11.43
C PRO A 534 -3.52 11.21 10.85
N MET A 535 -3.15 11.07 9.58
CA MET A 535 -1.94 11.64 9.00
C MET A 535 -2.16 12.93 8.20
N ALA A 536 -3.37 13.49 8.19
CA ALA A 536 -3.60 14.86 7.73
C ALA A 536 -3.18 15.86 8.83
N GLY A 537 -1.89 15.93 9.10
CA GLY A 537 -1.27 17.09 9.74
C GLY A 537 -1.24 18.25 8.74
N GLY A 538 -2.40 18.88 8.50
CA GLY A 538 -2.58 19.97 7.56
C GLY A 538 -3.42 21.08 8.19
N SER A 539 -2.77 22.23 8.34
CA SER A 539 -3.26 23.51 8.85
C SER A 539 -4.58 23.98 8.25
N ASP A 540 -5.39 24.62 9.09
CA ASP A 540 -6.39 25.66 8.78
C ASP A 540 -7.49 25.36 7.75
N GLY A 541 -8.58 24.76 8.23
CA GLY A 541 -9.87 24.80 7.56
C GLY A 541 -11.00 24.31 8.46
N PRO A 542 -12.09 25.08 8.67
CA PRO A 542 -13.20 24.70 9.52
C PRO A 542 -14.09 23.70 8.78
N THR A 543 -13.67 22.45 8.72
CA THR A 543 -14.50 21.34 8.21
C THR A 543 -14.45 20.18 9.18
N ARG A 544 -15.31 20.31 10.20
CA ARG A 544 -16.15 19.27 10.81
C ARG A 544 -15.52 17.85 10.84
N PRO A 545 -14.82 17.47 11.93
CA PRO A 545 -14.25 16.14 12.05
C PRO A 545 -15.33 15.11 12.40
N VAL A 546 -15.57 14.19 11.47
CA VAL A 546 -16.23 12.91 11.73
C VAL A 546 -15.25 12.06 12.54
N SER A 547 -15.52 11.87 13.84
CA SER A 547 -14.70 11.02 14.70
C SER A 547 -15.57 10.33 15.76
N GLY A 548 -16.19 9.23 15.34
CA GLY A 548 -16.65 8.17 16.21
C GLY A 548 -15.67 7.00 16.15
N GLY A 549 -14.66 6.99 17.02
CA GLY A 549 -13.88 5.79 17.33
C GLY A 549 -14.79 4.81 18.07
N ALA A 550 -15.53 4.00 17.31
CA ALA A 550 -16.36 2.95 17.85
C ALA A 550 -15.46 1.76 18.20
N HIS A 551 -15.39 1.44 19.50
CA HIS A 551 -15.21 0.04 19.90
C HIS A 551 -16.14 -0.84 19.03
N PRO A 552 -15.75 -2.08 18.65
CA PRO A 552 -16.68 -3.03 18.03
C PRO A 552 -17.85 -3.19 18.99
N SER A 553 -18.94 -2.49 18.71
CA SER A 553 -19.94 -2.16 19.70
C SER A 553 -20.70 -3.44 20.04
N ALA A 554 -20.86 -3.75 21.33
CA ALA A 554 -21.70 -4.86 21.80
C ALA A 554 -23.12 -4.85 21.18
N THR A 555 -23.57 -3.69 20.69
CA THR A 555 -24.75 -3.46 19.84
C THR A 555 -24.78 -4.33 18.56
N ARG A 556 -23.64 -4.78 18.03
CA ARG A 556 -23.52 -5.49 16.74
C ARG A 556 -23.89 -6.98 16.81
N ILE A 557 -23.56 -7.66 17.91
CA ILE A 557 -23.96 -9.07 18.13
C ILE A 557 -25.45 -9.13 18.50
N ALA A 558 -25.95 -8.13 19.22
CA ALA A 558 -27.38 -8.00 19.50
C ALA A 558 -28.18 -7.95 18.19
N ASN A 559 -27.73 -7.16 17.21
CA ASN A 559 -28.35 -7.07 15.89
C ASN A 559 -28.39 -8.43 15.15
N LEU A 560 -27.35 -9.26 15.24
CA LEU A 560 -27.33 -10.59 14.61
C LEU A 560 -28.34 -11.55 15.28
N ALA A 561 -28.38 -11.58 16.61
CA ALA A 561 -29.34 -12.41 17.34
C ALA A 561 -30.78 -11.97 17.10
N ASP A 562 -31.02 -10.66 17.04
CA ASP A 562 -32.33 -10.08 16.75
C ASP A 562 -32.76 -10.37 15.30
N GLU A 563 -31.84 -10.41 14.34
CA GLU A 563 -32.14 -10.79 12.95
C GLU A 563 -32.47 -12.28 12.80
N VAL A 564 -31.77 -13.17 13.54
CA VAL A 564 -32.14 -14.59 13.63
C VAL A 564 -33.53 -14.75 14.25
N HIS A 565 -33.81 -14.01 15.33
CA HIS A 565 -35.13 -14.00 15.96
C HIS A 565 -36.22 -13.52 14.99
N ARG A 566 -35.97 -12.43 14.26
CA ARG A 566 -36.88 -11.89 13.23
C ARG A 566 -37.13 -12.90 12.11
N ALA A 567 -36.10 -13.59 11.64
CA ALA A 567 -36.26 -14.62 10.61
C ALA A 567 -37.14 -15.79 11.08
N LEU A 568 -36.94 -16.25 12.33
CA LEU A 568 -37.77 -17.28 12.94
C LEU A 568 -39.22 -16.81 13.16
N ALA A 569 -39.42 -15.57 13.62
CA ALA A 569 -40.75 -14.99 13.79
C ALA A 569 -41.49 -14.87 12.45
N THR A 570 -40.79 -14.48 11.37
CA THR A 570 -41.36 -14.42 10.00
C THR A 570 -41.73 -15.80 9.47
N SER A 571 -41.09 -16.86 9.99
CA SER A 571 -41.43 -18.26 9.70
C SER A 571 -42.71 -18.74 10.41
N GLY A 572 -43.36 -17.88 11.21
CA GLY A 572 -44.53 -18.23 12.01
C GLY A 572 -44.22 -18.92 13.34
N ALA A 573 -42.94 -19.00 13.74
CA ALA A 573 -42.56 -19.50 15.05
C ALA A 573 -42.76 -18.41 16.11
N ALA A 574 -43.86 -18.49 16.87
CA ALA A 574 -44.05 -17.69 18.07
C ALA A 574 -43.11 -18.23 19.16
N LEU A 575 -41.92 -17.63 19.28
CA LEU A 575 -40.95 -18.00 20.30
C LEU A 575 -41.41 -17.45 21.66
N SER A 576 -41.46 -18.31 22.66
CA SER A 576 -41.57 -17.88 24.06
C SER A 576 -40.31 -17.10 24.48
N GLY A 577 -40.42 -16.23 25.49
CA GLY A 577 -39.26 -15.48 25.98
C GLY A 577 -38.10 -16.37 26.47
N GLU A 578 -38.40 -17.59 26.92
CA GLU A 578 -37.38 -18.57 27.28
C GLU A 578 -36.68 -19.15 26.03
N GLU A 579 -37.41 -19.40 24.95
CA GLU A 579 -36.82 -19.81 23.67
C GLU A 579 -35.99 -18.70 23.04
N GLU A 580 -36.44 -17.44 23.15
CA GLU A 580 -35.66 -16.29 22.69
C GLU A 580 -34.33 -16.16 23.43
N THR A 581 -34.32 -16.30 24.77
CA THR A 581 -33.08 -16.25 25.55
C THR A 581 -32.16 -17.43 25.22
N ARG A 582 -32.70 -18.64 25.03
CA ARG A 582 -31.92 -19.81 24.54
C ARG A 582 -31.38 -19.59 23.13
N LEU A 583 -32.14 -18.95 22.24
CA LEU A 583 -31.71 -18.61 20.88
C LEU A 583 -30.55 -17.61 20.92
N ARG A 584 -30.68 -16.51 21.66
CA ARG A 584 -29.61 -15.52 21.87
C ARG A 584 -28.35 -16.18 22.44
N ALA A 585 -28.49 -17.10 23.40
CA ALA A 585 -27.38 -17.88 23.93
C ALA A 585 -26.74 -18.80 22.88
N SER A 586 -27.55 -19.41 22.00
CA SER A 586 -27.09 -20.27 20.91
C SER A 586 -26.34 -19.48 19.84
N VAL A 587 -26.85 -18.30 19.46
CA VAL A 587 -26.16 -17.37 18.56
C VAL A 587 -24.83 -16.92 19.19
N LYS A 588 -24.83 -16.54 20.47
CA LYS A 588 -23.58 -16.16 21.17
C LYS A 588 -22.57 -17.31 21.24
N ARG A 589 -23.03 -18.56 21.35
CA ARG A 589 -22.17 -19.75 21.38
C ARG A 589 -21.60 -20.05 20.00
N ILE A 590 -22.43 -20.08 18.96
CA ILE A 590 -22.03 -20.48 17.60
C ILE A 590 -21.04 -19.48 16.96
N LEU A 591 -21.06 -18.22 17.41
CA LEU A 591 -20.12 -17.19 16.96
C LEU A 591 -18.74 -17.29 17.62
N ARG A 592 -18.52 -18.24 18.55
CA ARG A 592 -17.20 -18.48 19.15
C ARG A 592 -16.37 -19.38 18.25
N TYR A 593 -15.08 -19.07 18.12
CA TYR A 593 -14.12 -19.88 17.36
C TYR A 593 -14.00 -21.32 17.87
N GLU A 594 -14.34 -21.56 19.14
CA GLU A 594 -14.27 -22.88 19.76
C GLU A 594 -15.46 -23.78 19.42
N ASP A 595 -16.59 -23.21 18.96
CA ASP A 595 -17.81 -23.96 18.68
C ASP A 595 -17.58 -25.00 17.56
N PRO A 596 -18.05 -26.25 17.74
CA PRO A 596 -17.80 -27.31 16.77
C PRO A 596 -18.44 -27.04 15.40
N VAL A 597 -19.57 -26.33 15.35
CA VAL A 597 -20.23 -25.99 14.08
C VAL A 597 -19.39 -24.96 13.33
N TYR A 598 -18.91 -23.94 14.04
CA TYR A 598 -18.01 -22.94 13.47
C TYR A 598 -16.73 -23.58 12.91
N LYS A 599 -16.03 -24.39 13.72
CA LYS A 599 -14.82 -25.11 13.30
C LYS A 599 -15.05 -25.99 12.08
N LEU A 600 -16.17 -26.73 12.06
CA LEU A 600 -16.52 -27.61 10.96
C LEU A 600 -16.76 -26.84 9.66
N LEU A 601 -17.56 -25.78 9.70
CA LEU A 601 -17.86 -24.97 8.51
C LEU A 601 -16.62 -24.22 8.01
N LYS A 602 -15.81 -23.67 8.94
CA LYS A 602 -14.52 -23.06 8.63
C LYS A 602 -13.58 -24.02 7.90
N SER A 603 -13.35 -25.21 8.45
CA SER A 603 -12.45 -26.22 7.87
C SER A 603 -12.90 -26.69 6.49
N ARG A 604 -14.21 -26.81 6.26
CA ARG A 604 -14.76 -27.16 4.93
C ARG A 604 -14.57 -26.05 3.92
N LEU A 605 -14.78 -24.80 4.32
CA LEU A 605 -14.55 -23.65 3.46
C LEU A 605 -13.05 -23.53 3.14
N GLU A 606 -12.18 -23.64 4.13
CA GLU A 606 -10.72 -23.65 3.99
C GLU A 606 -10.27 -24.70 2.97
N SER A 607 -10.70 -25.95 3.12
CA SER A 607 -10.34 -27.05 2.21
C SER A 607 -10.81 -26.79 0.77
N SER A 608 -11.99 -26.20 0.61
CA SER A 608 -12.56 -25.87 -0.69
C SER A 608 -11.81 -24.74 -1.38
N VAL A 609 -11.44 -23.69 -0.63
CA VAL A 609 -10.68 -22.55 -1.14
C VAL A 609 -9.25 -22.98 -1.46
N GLU A 610 -8.64 -23.82 -0.62
CA GLU A 610 -7.33 -24.41 -0.87
C GLU A 610 -7.33 -25.20 -2.18
N ALA A 611 -8.27 -26.14 -2.35
CA ALA A 611 -8.36 -26.95 -3.55
C ALA A 611 -8.52 -26.09 -4.81
N ALA A 612 -9.39 -25.08 -4.78
CA ALA A 612 -9.63 -24.20 -5.93
C ALA A 612 -8.41 -23.33 -6.27
N LEU A 613 -7.71 -22.79 -5.27
CA LEU A 613 -6.49 -22.01 -5.51
C LEU A 613 -5.36 -22.91 -6.03
N VAL A 614 -5.18 -24.10 -5.46
CA VAL A 614 -4.16 -25.06 -5.92
C VAL A 614 -4.43 -25.53 -7.35
N ASP A 615 -5.68 -25.82 -7.71
CA ASP A 615 -6.06 -26.16 -9.08
C ASP A 615 -5.75 -25.00 -10.04
N PHE A 616 -6.17 -23.77 -9.70
CA PHE A 616 -5.89 -22.57 -10.50
C PHE A 616 -4.39 -22.38 -10.78
N VAL A 617 -3.52 -22.55 -9.77
CA VAL A 617 -2.07 -22.32 -9.93
C VAL A 617 -1.36 -23.45 -10.67
N THR A 618 -1.93 -24.67 -10.68
CA THR A 618 -1.34 -25.83 -11.33
C THR A 618 -1.76 -25.96 -12.80
N GLN A 619 -2.97 -25.51 -13.16
CA GLN A 619 -3.46 -25.50 -14.55
C GLN A 619 -2.54 -24.75 -15.53
N VAL A 620 -1.83 -23.72 -15.05
CA VAL A 620 -0.88 -22.90 -15.84
C VAL A 620 0.21 -23.73 -16.51
N ARG A 621 0.62 -24.84 -15.88
CA ARG A 621 1.75 -25.65 -16.34
C ARG A 621 1.38 -26.55 -17.53
N ALA A 622 0.12 -26.94 -17.65
CA ALA A 622 -0.34 -27.84 -18.72
C ALA A 622 -0.39 -27.12 -20.07
N THR A 623 -0.82 -25.85 -20.09
CA THR A 623 -1.05 -25.10 -21.33
C THR A 623 0.24 -24.71 -22.06
N LEU A 624 1.36 -24.59 -21.36
CA LEU A 624 2.66 -24.22 -21.96
C LEU A 624 3.34 -25.38 -22.71
N LEU A 625 2.95 -26.63 -22.43
CA LEU A 625 3.51 -27.81 -23.11
C LEU A 625 2.75 -28.16 -24.41
N GLU A 626 1.55 -27.61 -24.61
CA GLU A 626 0.75 -27.79 -25.81
C GLU A 626 0.96 -26.60 -26.77
N GLY A 627 1.97 -26.72 -27.63
CA GLY A 627 2.44 -25.63 -28.49
C GLY A 627 1.41 -24.96 -29.41
N PHE A 628 1.61 -23.66 -29.62
CA PHE A 628 1.13 -22.81 -30.73
C PHE A 628 -0.38 -22.74 -31.01
N ALA A 629 -1.25 -23.02 -30.05
CA ALA A 629 -2.68 -22.68 -30.19
C ALA A 629 -2.93 -21.17 -29.91
N PRO A 630 -3.80 -20.50 -30.69
CA PRO A 630 -4.13 -19.10 -30.50
C PRO A 630 -4.78 -18.88 -29.12
N SER A 631 -4.27 -17.88 -28.38
CA SER A 631 -4.71 -17.38 -27.06
C SER A 631 -5.35 -18.41 -26.12
N PRO A 632 -4.65 -18.85 -25.04
CA PRO A 632 -5.25 -19.78 -24.09
C PRO A 632 -6.58 -19.23 -23.56
N PRO A 633 -7.61 -20.07 -23.41
CA PRO A 633 -8.90 -19.64 -22.89
C PRO A 633 -8.70 -19.02 -21.48
N PRO A 634 -9.54 -18.03 -21.10
CA PRO A 634 -9.46 -17.43 -19.78
C PRO A 634 -9.55 -18.51 -18.70
N ARG A 635 -8.67 -18.45 -17.71
CA ARG A 635 -8.62 -19.41 -16.60
C ARG A 635 -9.95 -19.38 -15.86
N THR A 636 -10.75 -20.44 -15.97
CA THR A 636 -12.00 -20.57 -15.24
C THR A 636 -11.73 -21.26 -13.91
N LEU A 637 -11.95 -20.54 -12.81
CA LEU A 637 -11.91 -21.13 -11.47
C LEU A 637 -13.08 -22.11 -11.32
N HIS A 638 -12.79 -23.36 -10.96
CA HIS A 638 -13.82 -24.32 -10.54
C HIS A 638 -13.78 -24.50 -9.02
N LEU A 639 -14.64 -23.77 -8.31
CA LEU A 639 -14.81 -23.96 -6.88
C LEU A 639 -15.64 -25.22 -6.61
N HIS A 640 -15.05 -26.23 -5.96
CA HIS A 640 -15.81 -27.37 -5.47
C HIS A 640 -16.86 -26.92 -4.43
N PRO A 641 -18.09 -27.46 -4.44
CA PRO A 641 -19.08 -27.09 -3.44
C PRO A 641 -18.61 -27.44 -2.02
N ALA A 642 -18.47 -26.42 -1.16
CA ALA A 642 -18.14 -26.61 0.25
C ALA A 642 -19.40 -26.99 1.05
N LYS A 643 -19.35 -28.11 1.79
CA LYS A 643 -20.51 -28.61 2.53
C LYS A 643 -20.97 -27.69 3.65
N GLY A 644 -22.19 -27.17 3.52
CA GLY A 644 -22.77 -26.13 4.39
C GLY A 644 -22.82 -24.74 3.73
N PHE A 645 -22.26 -24.60 2.52
CA PHE A 645 -22.28 -23.36 1.75
C PHE A 645 -23.08 -23.50 0.44
N GLU A 646 -23.62 -24.69 0.12
CA GLU A 646 -24.35 -24.92 -1.13
C GLU A 646 -25.75 -24.33 -1.13
N ARG A 647 -26.32 -24.07 0.06
CA ARG A 647 -27.67 -23.53 0.22
C ARG A 647 -27.68 -22.42 1.27
N PRO A 648 -28.32 -21.27 0.98
CA PRO A 648 -28.93 -20.90 -0.31
C PRO A 648 -27.87 -20.67 -1.40
N ALA A 649 -28.26 -20.71 -2.68
CA ALA A 649 -27.35 -20.53 -3.82
C ALA A 649 -26.55 -19.21 -3.73
N PHE A 650 -27.14 -18.18 -3.13
CA PHE A 650 -26.47 -16.93 -2.79
C PHE A 650 -25.14 -17.13 -2.06
N LEU A 651 -25.11 -18.00 -1.04
CA LEU A 651 -23.91 -18.21 -0.22
C LEU A 651 -22.77 -18.84 -1.04
N ARG A 652 -23.11 -19.83 -1.88
CA ARG A 652 -22.16 -20.43 -2.84
C ARG A 652 -21.61 -19.37 -3.80
N ASN A 653 -22.49 -18.59 -4.42
CA ASN A 653 -22.10 -17.55 -5.36
C ASN A 653 -21.20 -16.50 -4.70
N LYS A 654 -21.44 -16.17 -3.42
CA LYS A 654 -20.59 -15.24 -2.67
C LYS A 654 -19.22 -15.83 -2.32
N VAL A 655 -19.12 -17.13 -2.00
CA VAL A 655 -17.81 -17.77 -1.85
C VAL A 655 -17.04 -17.71 -3.17
N GLU A 656 -17.69 -18.05 -4.29
CA GLU A 656 -17.07 -18.02 -5.62
C GLU A 656 -16.62 -16.62 -6.01
N GLU A 657 -17.46 -15.60 -5.81
CA GLU A 657 -17.14 -14.19 -6.02
C GLU A 657 -15.92 -13.76 -5.20
N VAL A 658 -15.89 -14.05 -3.89
CA VAL A 658 -14.78 -13.67 -3.00
C VAL A 658 -13.48 -14.36 -3.42
N VAL A 659 -13.52 -15.66 -3.74
CA VAL A 659 -12.33 -16.39 -4.19
C VAL A 659 -11.83 -15.87 -5.53
N GLN A 660 -12.71 -15.72 -6.51
CA GLN A 660 -12.30 -15.33 -7.87
C GLN A 660 -11.86 -13.87 -7.94
N THR A 661 -12.66 -12.95 -7.40
CA THR A 661 -12.42 -11.51 -7.57
C THR A 661 -11.42 -10.95 -6.56
N ARG A 662 -11.39 -11.48 -5.32
CA ARG A 662 -10.54 -10.91 -4.26
C ARG A 662 -9.30 -11.74 -4.00
N LEU A 663 -9.42 -13.06 -3.81
CA LEU A 663 -8.25 -13.89 -3.56
C LEU A 663 -7.39 -14.05 -4.82
N ILE A 664 -8.00 -14.40 -5.95
CA ILE A 664 -7.24 -14.68 -7.17
C ILE A 664 -6.82 -13.40 -7.88
N ALA A 665 -7.79 -12.61 -8.36
CA ALA A 665 -7.48 -11.44 -9.19
C ALA A 665 -6.71 -10.35 -8.42
N ASN A 666 -7.06 -10.08 -7.17
CA ASN A 666 -6.45 -8.96 -6.44
C ASN A 666 -5.17 -9.35 -5.70
N VAL A 667 -5.14 -10.53 -5.07
CA VAL A 667 -3.99 -10.94 -4.23
C VAL A 667 -3.03 -11.85 -4.99
N TRP A 668 -3.51 -12.97 -5.53
CA TRP A 668 -2.63 -13.98 -6.12
C TRP A 668 -1.98 -13.49 -7.41
N GLU A 669 -2.74 -12.99 -8.38
CA GLU A 669 -2.20 -12.53 -9.66
C GLU A 669 -1.24 -11.36 -9.48
N TRP A 670 -1.56 -10.45 -8.55
CA TRP A 670 -0.68 -9.34 -8.20
C TRP A 670 0.66 -9.83 -7.63
N MET A 671 0.62 -10.76 -6.68
CA MET A 671 1.82 -11.36 -6.08
C MET A 671 2.62 -12.14 -7.12
N GLU A 672 1.96 -12.95 -7.95
CA GLU A 672 2.63 -13.75 -8.98
C GLU A 672 3.35 -12.85 -10.00
N LYS A 673 2.71 -11.76 -10.45
CA LYS A 673 3.33 -10.78 -11.34
C LYS A 673 4.48 -10.03 -10.67
N SER A 674 4.28 -9.57 -9.43
CA SER A 674 5.28 -8.79 -8.70
C SER A 674 6.50 -9.60 -8.27
N TRP A 675 6.36 -10.91 -8.03
CA TRP A 675 7.36 -11.68 -7.28
C TRP A 675 7.75 -13.04 -7.89
N SER A 676 7.23 -13.42 -9.06
CA SER A 676 7.52 -14.73 -9.69
C SER A 676 9.02 -15.00 -9.87
N ASP A 677 9.81 -14.02 -10.27
CA ASP A 677 11.27 -14.14 -10.42
C ASP A 677 11.99 -14.44 -9.11
N VAL A 678 11.61 -13.75 -8.02
CA VAL A 678 12.16 -13.97 -6.68
C VAL A 678 11.84 -15.36 -6.16
N MET A 679 10.68 -15.90 -6.55
CA MET A 679 10.23 -17.24 -6.19
C MET A 679 10.78 -18.35 -7.10
N GLY A 680 11.47 -17.98 -8.19
CA GLY A 680 11.98 -18.91 -9.19
C GLY A 680 10.90 -19.50 -10.09
N TRP A 681 9.77 -18.81 -10.25
CA TRP A 681 8.62 -19.23 -11.06
C TRP A 681 8.69 -18.75 -12.51
N THR A 682 9.81 -18.15 -12.92
CA THR A 682 10.00 -17.56 -14.25
C THR A 682 9.44 -18.48 -15.33
N THR A 683 8.46 -17.91 -16.03
CA THR A 683 7.62 -18.46 -17.10
C THR A 683 8.40 -18.79 -18.36
#